data_AF-A0AAN8HBU4-F1
#
_entry.id   AF-A0AAN8HBU4-F1
#
_cell.length_a   1.000
_cell.length_b   1.000
_cell.length_c   1.000
_cell.angle_alpha   90.00
_cell.angle_beta   90.00
_cell.angle_gamma   90.00
#
_symmetry.space_group_name_H-M   'P 1'
#
loop_
_entity.id
_entity.type
_entity.pdbx_description
1 polymer ?
#
loop_
_entity_poly.entity_id
_entity_poly.type
_entity_poly.pdbx_seq_one_letter_code
_entity_poly.pdbx_strand_id
1 'polypeptide(L)'
;MERGRQSRAVSGRPSDLPMRVQDTNRMSMVYTTPKNKQPSFGKLNMPKPQSGTSERRTSFFDAARTSGASMPRNSIMSGFGGSEKIKDSRPLHDKAFVQQCTRQLHEFLTEHSYPGPLSAKTLVSPSTKEFVKVFEFVYCQIDPMFEMPNSKVEEEVPALLKALRYPFVLSKSSMYSVGAPHTWPLALGALTWMIDHVKIVSHEQETLFRDFCDDDEDIEEGLEYNKLVEDYSAEEYSKFMKGEDMSDDMGDVFLNKLTELYNVDESLLDSMEEKYKILSTELHLLENDSQADRLTTKRLLRVKLQTDLKNLLSYQSRLDSFKASLECKYSELSDEQETTESHLESLKHEQNELQQLLKNQKFTPADVERITREKRELQQTISNLSKSLEDAEQHKWNEEIALAKFNEKAELKVAEYHKLARKLKLIPLSAENACGHDFEIRLFESCTMDQHKVKIQMLLRKLVGNVEEENSRLANMKHSLEEFYEQVGCNILDKSNDLKNLKEQIRKVDERLDSVMQESAQEEQDWATEMETVENHRDILKKKVTYGYDEAVMQLKAAQQQYHLVLQETNEERRTVANNLASVFTTAANHLSVTEKCMEDLLIGVQRVCSKAVEEDDAAIQKLGDVSKSFTAR
;
A
#
# COMPACT_ATOMS: atom_id res chain seq x y z
N MET A 1 -27.84 -46.54 -26.58
CA MET A 1 -28.56 -47.83 -26.66
C MET A 1 -28.38 -48.47 -25.30
N GLU A 2 -29.44 -48.57 -24.50
CA GLU A 2 -30.34 -49.74 -24.44
C GLU A 2 -29.58 -51.03 -24.05
N ARG A 3 -29.95 -51.75 -22.98
CA ARG A 3 -31.20 -51.77 -22.20
C ARG A 3 -30.95 -51.86 -20.69
N GLY A 4 -31.95 -51.46 -19.91
CA GLY A 4 -32.16 -51.93 -18.53
C GLY A 4 -33.67 -52.10 -18.28
N ARG A 5 -34.06 -52.75 -17.17
CA ARG A 5 -35.38 -52.68 -16.47
C ARG A 5 -35.29 -53.54 -15.18
N GLN A 6 -35.57 -53.02 -13.98
CA GLN A 6 -36.89 -52.79 -13.32
C GLN A 6 -37.58 -54.09 -12.84
N SER A 7 -38.32 -54.16 -11.71
CA SER A 7 -38.55 -53.23 -10.57
C SER A 7 -39.49 -53.84 -9.49
N ARG A 8 -39.39 -53.36 -8.22
CA ARG A 8 -40.49 -53.21 -7.21
C ARG A 8 -41.17 -54.49 -6.64
N ALA A 9 -41.91 -54.48 -5.52
CA ALA A 9 -42.02 -53.63 -4.29
C ALA A 9 -43.06 -54.25 -3.29
N VAL A 10 -43.58 -53.45 -2.32
CA VAL A 10 -44.73 -53.68 -1.40
C VAL A 10 -44.37 -54.50 -0.13
N SER A 11 -44.76 -54.23 1.14
CA SER A 11 -45.28 -53.15 2.02
C SER A 11 -45.35 -53.77 3.46
N GLY A 12 -45.71 -53.15 4.60
CA GLY A 12 -46.26 -51.83 4.95
C GLY A 12 -46.23 -51.52 6.48
N ARG A 13 -47.20 -50.72 6.96
CA ARG A 13 -47.34 -50.04 8.30
C ARG A 13 -48.06 -50.91 9.38
N PRO A 14 -48.35 -50.50 10.67
CA PRO A 14 -48.56 -49.13 11.21
C PRO A 14 -48.03 -48.82 12.66
N SER A 15 -47.84 -47.55 13.06
CA SER A 15 -48.62 -46.68 14.01
C SER A 15 -48.67 -47.03 15.52
N ASP A 16 -48.27 -46.11 16.41
CA ASP A 16 -49.23 -45.27 17.19
C ASP A 16 -48.57 -44.04 17.91
N LEU A 17 -49.39 -43.19 18.56
CA LEU A 17 -49.06 -41.98 19.36
C LEU A 17 -49.34 -42.23 20.89
N PRO A 18 -49.16 -41.31 21.90
CA PRO A 18 -49.08 -39.82 21.85
C PRO A 18 -48.14 -39.08 22.86
N MET A 19 -48.11 -37.72 22.79
CA MET A 19 -48.08 -36.66 23.86
C MET A 19 -47.18 -36.78 25.13
N ARG A 20 -46.74 -35.71 25.84
CA ARG A 20 -47.07 -34.25 25.99
C ARG A 20 -45.75 -33.52 26.49
N VAL A 21 -45.39 -32.25 26.17
CA VAL A 21 -45.80 -30.94 26.79
C VAL A 21 -45.39 -30.82 28.29
N GLN A 22 -44.82 -29.74 28.88
CA GLN A 22 -44.41 -28.34 28.55
C GLN A 22 -43.49 -27.82 29.72
N ASP A 23 -42.79 -26.67 29.81
CA ASP A 23 -42.39 -25.52 28.95
C ASP A 23 -41.27 -24.69 29.67
N THR A 24 -40.77 -23.60 29.05
CA THR A 24 -39.90 -22.50 29.58
C THR A 24 -38.42 -22.85 29.81
N ASN A 25 -37.39 -22.04 29.53
CA ASN A 25 -37.16 -20.58 29.34
C ASN A 25 -36.02 -20.40 28.26
N ARG A 26 -35.56 -19.26 27.69
CA ARG A 26 -35.82 -17.79 27.54
C ARG A 26 -34.76 -17.25 26.51
N MET A 27 -34.70 -16.01 25.97
CA MET A 27 -35.51 -14.78 26.03
C MET A 27 -35.28 -13.87 24.77
N SER A 28 -36.35 -13.24 24.27
CA SER A 28 -36.50 -11.84 23.77
C SER A 28 -35.44 -11.07 22.92
N MET A 29 -35.97 -10.24 21.99
CA MET A 29 -35.47 -8.93 21.45
C MET A 29 -34.53 -8.90 20.21
N VAL A 30 -34.57 -7.92 19.28
CA VAL A 30 -35.65 -7.01 18.75
C VAL A 30 -35.18 -6.23 17.48
N TYR A 31 -35.92 -6.30 16.35
CA TYR A 31 -36.08 -5.28 15.25
C TYR A 31 -34.79 -4.81 14.47
N THR A 32 -34.76 -3.96 13.42
CA THR A 32 -35.53 -3.79 12.14
C THR A 32 -34.64 -3.04 11.10
N THR A 33 -34.97 -3.09 9.80
CA THR A 33 -34.45 -2.13 8.79
C THR A 33 -35.33 -0.88 8.66
N PRO A 34 -34.83 0.19 8.02
CA PRO A 34 -35.66 0.83 6.98
C PRO A 34 -34.92 1.20 5.68
N LYS A 35 -35.71 1.45 4.62
CA LYS A 35 -35.32 2.06 3.33
C LYS A 35 -35.41 3.62 3.47
N ASN A 36 -35.28 4.51 2.48
CA ASN A 36 -35.60 4.46 1.05
C ASN A 36 -35.19 5.78 0.33
N LYS A 37 -34.75 5.74 -0.94
CA LYS A 37 -35.31 6.52 -2.08
C LYS A 37 -34.49 6.37 -3.39
N GLN A 38 -35.17 6.63 -4.51
CA GLN A 38 -34.73 6.60 -5.92
C GLN A 38 -35.20 7.92 -6.60
N PRO A 39 -35.02 8.14 -7.92
CA PRO A 39 -33.93 7.77 -8.87
C PRO A 39 -33.46 8.99 -9.72
N SER A 40 -32.50 8.84 -10.64
CA SER A 40 -32.50 9.63 -11.90
C SER A 40 -31.65 9.02 -13.04
N PHE A 41 -31.90 9.54 -14.24
CA PHE A 41 -31.21 9.36 -15.53
C PHE A 41 -29.80 9.98 -15.52
N GLY A 42 -28.90 9.73 -16.48
CA GLY A 42 -29.01 8.92 -17.71
C GLY A 42 -27.71 8.95 -18.55
N LYS A 43 -27.71 8.32 -19.74
CA LYS A 43 -26.53 8.23 -20.62
C LYS A 43 -26.44 9.40 -21.60
N LEU A 44 -25.29 10.09 -21.62
CA LEU A 44 -24.79 10.96 -22.69
C LEU A 44 -23.27 10.68 -22.75
N ASN A 45 -22.60 10.25 -23.82
CA ASN A 45 -22.83 10.35 -25.27
C ASN A 45 -22.64 11.77 -25.82
N MET A 46 -21.45 12.05 -26.35
CA MET A 46 -21.06 13.31 -27.00
C MET A 46 -21.74 13.50 -28.36
N PRO A 47 -22.14 14.73 -28.68
CA PRO A 47 -22.12 15.23 -30.05
C PRO A 47 -21.24 16.50 -30.20
N LYS A 48 -20.60 16.67 -31.37
CA LYS A 48 -20.10 17.97 -31.82
C LYS A 48 -21.27 18.91 -32.14
N PRO A 49 -21.04 20.22 -32.13
CA PRO A 49 -21.26 20.97 -33.38
C PRO A 49 -20.01 21.72 -33.88
N GLN A 50 -20.05 22.05 -35.18
CA GLN A 50 -19.22 23.08 -35.84
C GLN A 50 -19.89 24.46 -35.56
N SER A 51 -19.18 25.55 -35.25
CA SER A 51 -18.14 26.28 -35.99
C SER A 51 -18.70 27.27 -37.02
N GLY A 52 -18.28 28.53 -36.91
CA GLY A 52 -18.69 29.70 -37.69
C GLY A 52 -18.86 30.93 -36.78
N THR A 53 -18.32 32.11 -37.07
CA THR A 53 -17.46 32.53 -38.22
C THR A 53 -16.62 33.77 -37.85
N SER A 54 -15.38 33.84 -38.35
CA SER A 54 -14.58 35.08 -38.55
C SER A 54 -14.13 35.88 -37.29
N GLU A 55 -12.99 36.61 -37.28
CA GLU A 55 -12.00 36.95 -38.33
C GLU A 55 -10.52 36.76 -37.93
N ARG A 56 -9.67 36.52 -38.94
CA ARG A 56 -8.27 37.02 -39.18
C ARG A 56 -7.30 37.17 -37.98
N ARG A 57 -6.19 36.39 -37.93
CA ARG A 57 -4.85 36.59 -38.58
C ARG A 57 -4.00 37.70 -37.91
N THR A 58 -2.67 37.62 -37.78
CA THR A 58 -1.61 37.00 -38.61
C THR A 58 -0.56 36.21 -37.75
N SER A 59 0.55 35.61 -38.22
CA SER A 59 1.22 35.52 -39.54
C SER A 59 2.15 34.29 -39.66
N PHE A 60 2.69 34.10 -40.88
CA PHE A 60 3.79 33.19 -41.26
C PHE A 60 3.42 31.69 -41.33
N PHE A 61 4.02 30.84 -42.18
CA PHE A 61 4.85 31.07 -43.39
C PHE A 61 4.00 30.69 -44.65
N ASP A 62 4.43 30.22 -45.83
CA ASP A 62 5.74 29.86 -46.39
C ASP A 62 5.77 29.88 -47.94
N ALA A 63 6.97 29.75 -48.52
CA ALA A 63 7.33 29.22 -49.83
C ALA A 63 6.45 29.53 -51.08
N ALA A 64 6.91 30.55 -51.82
CA ALA A 64 7.13 30.53 -53.27
C ALA A 64 6.00 30.20 -54.27
N ARG A 65 5.59 31.22 -55.05
CA ARG A 65 5.72 31.21 -56.54
C ARG A 65 5.43 32.58 -57.18
N THR A 66 6.21 32.95 -58.21
CA THR A 66 6.04 34.18 -59.01
C THR A 66 5.98 33.87 -60.50
N SER A 67 4.92 34.33 -61.21
CA SER A 67 4.89 34.59 -62.68
C SER A 67 3.51 35.09 -63.12
N GLY A 68 3.44 36.14 -63.95
CA GLY A 68 2.25 36.46 -64.77
C GLY A 68 1.60 37.84 -64.55
N ALA A 69 1.77 38.74 -65.52
CA ALA A 69 1.19 40.10 -65.70
C ALA A 69 -0.29 40.29 -65.25
N SER A 70 -0.75 41.49 -64.81
CA SER A 70 -0.75 42.76 -65.58
C SER A 70 -1.13 44.00 -64.74
N MET A 71 -1.05 45.21 -65.31
CA MET A 71 -1.31 46.54 -64.69
C MET A 71 -2.63 47.16 -65.19
N PRO A 72 -3.30 48.07 -64.43
CA PRO A 72 -3.04 49.52 -64.59
C PRO A 72 -3.10 50.38 -63.28
N ARG A 73 -2.83 51.69 -63.37
CA ARG A 73 -2.85 52.71 -62.28
C ARG A 73 -3.70 53.94 -62.63
N ASN A 74 -4.29 54.64 -61.64
CA ASN A 74 -4.32 56.13 -61.49
C ASN A 74 -5.11 56.60 -60.24
N SER A 75 -4.99 57.89 -59.86
CA SER A 75 -5.41 58.44 -58.54
C SER A 75 -5.63 59.98 -58.53
N ILE A 76 -6.67 60.52 -57.86
CA ILE A 76 -7.00 61.98 -57.71
C ILE A 76 -7.76 62.29 -56.38
N MET A 77 -7.59 63.48 -55.78
CA MET A 77 -8.43 64.18 -54.75
C MET A 77 -7.98 65.70 -54.67
N SER A 78 -8.51 66.70 -53.95
CA SER A 78 -9.66 66.97 -53.03
C SER A 78 -9.90 68.52 -52.89
N GLY A 79 -10.92 69.02 -52.14
CA GLY A 79 -10.95 70.42 -51.62
C GLY A 79 -12.34 71.11 -51.39
N PHE A 80 -12.47 71.98 -50.36
CA PHE A 80 -13.64 72.85 -49.98
C PHE A 80 -13.16 74.01 -49.03
N GLY A 81 -13.89 75.04 -48.54
CA GLY A 81 -15.32 75.47 -48.52
C GLY A 81 -15.94 75.38 -47.10
N GLY A 82 -16.65 76.35 -46.48
CA GLY A 82 -17.13 77.73 -46.81
C GLY A 82 -17.59 78.49 -45.51
N SER A 83 -18.40 79.60 -45.56
CA SER A 83 -18.92 80.28 -44.32
C SER A 83 -20.24 81.08 -44.45
N GLU A 84 -21.02 81.16 -43.36
CA GLU A 84 -22.27 81.94 -43.21
C GLU A 84 -22.14 83.10 -42.18
N LYS A 85 -23.13 84.02 -42.12
CA LYS A 85 -23.09 85.20 -41.25
C LYS A 85 -23.85 85.01 -39.93
N ILE A 86 -23.12 84.97 -38.83
CA ILE A 86 -23.66 84.89 -37.46
C ILE A 86 -24.42 86.18 -37.10
N LYS A 87 -25.55 86.04 -36.38
CA LYS A 87 -26.34 87.16 -35.83
C LYS A 87 -25.97 87.38 -34.36
N ASP A 88 -25.88 88.64 -33.94
CA ASP A 88 -25.67 88.99 -32.52
C ASP A 88 -26.83 88.49 -31.65
N SER A 89 -26.47 87.75 -30.59
CA SER A 89 -27.39 87.15 -29.62
C SER A 89 -27.66 88.06 -28.42
N ARG A 90 -26.86 89.10 -28.23
CA ARG A 90 -26.97 90.01 -27.08
C ARG A 90 -28.16 90.95 -27.26
N PRO A 91 -28.97 91.20 -26.22
CA PRO A 91 -30.17 92.04 -26.33
C PRO A 91 -29.82 93.54 -26.32
N LEU A 92 -29.04 94.01 -27.30
CA LEU A 92 -28.56 95.40 -27.44
C LEU A 92 -29.67 96.44 -27.74
N HIS A 93 -30.94 96.02 -27.73
CA HIS A 93 -32.10 96.91 -27.79
C HIS A 93 -32.90 96.96 -26.47
N ASP A 94 -32.55 96.10 -25.50
CA ASP A 94 -33.10 96.19 -24.15
C ASP A 94 -32.34 97.23 -23.30
N LYS A 95 -33.10 98.08 -22.63
CA LYS A 95 -32.57 99.13 -21.75
C LYS A 95 -31.94 98.55 -20.49
N ALA A 96 -32.42 97.42 -19.97
CA ALA A 96 -31.84 96.81 -18.77
C ALA A 96 -30.46 96.21 -19.06
N PHE A 97 -30.31 95.47 -20.17
CA PHE A 97 -29.01 94.97 -20.63
C PHE A 97 -28.01 96.11 -20.93
N VAL A 98 -28.43 97.16 -21.65
CA VAL A 98 -27.56 98.32 -21.92
C VAL A 98 -27.12 99.02 -20.62
N GLN A 99 -27.99 99.12 -19.62
CA GLN A 99 -27.60 99.63 -18.29
C GLN A 99 -26.62 98.69 -17.58
N GLN A 100 -26.76 97.38 -17.69
CA GLN A 100 -25.80 96.41 -17.14
C GLN A 100 -24.41 96.57 -17.75
N CYS A 101 -24.30 96.59 -19.08
CA CYS A 101 -23.03 96.84 -19.76
C CYS A 101 -22.42 98.21 -19.40
N THR A 102 -23.27 99.24 -19.20
CA THR A 102 -22.82 100.56 -18.73
C THR A 102 -22.19 100.49 -17.34
N ARG A 103 -22.74 99.66 -16.42
CA ARG A 103 -22.13 99.41 -15.11
C ARG A 103 -20.81 98.65 -15.22
N GLN A 104 -20.76 97.57 -16.00
CA GLN A 104 -19.54 96.77 -16.21
C GLN A 104 -18.39 97.62 -16.77
N LEU A 105 -18.68 98.49 -17.74
CA LEU A 105 -17.71 99.46 -18.27
C LEU A 105 -17.25 100.45 -17.19
N HIS A 106 -18.17 101.02 -16.40
CA HIS A 106 -17.80 101.94 -15.31
C HIS A 106 -16.94 101.25 -14.24
N GLU A 107 -17.30 100.02 -13.85
CA GLU A 107 -16.61 99.21 -12.85
C GLU A 107 -15.18 98.90 -13.29
N PHE A 108 -15.00 98.37 -14.49
CA PHE A 108 -13.68 98.10 -15.08
C PHE A 108 -12.79 99.35 -15.19
N LEU A 109 -13.35 100.47 -15.68
CA LEU A 109 -12.61 101.74 -15.76
C LEU A 109 -12.25 102.32 -14.39
N THR A 110 -13.00 101.98 -13.34
CA THR A 110 -12.66 102.38 -11.95
C THR A 110 -11.56 101.48 -11.39
N GLU A 111 -11.70 100.17 -11.57
CA GLU A 111 -10.75 99.12 -11.15
C GLU A 111 -9.35 99.36 -11.73
N HIS A 112 -9.25 99.65 -13.03
CA HIS A 112 -7.99 99.85 -13.74
C HIS A 112 -7.49 101.31 -13.69
N SER A 113 -8.11 102.18 -12.87
CA SER A 113 -7.71 103.59 -12.66
C SER A 113 -7.70 104.47 -13.92
N TYR A 114 -8.80 104.50 -14.66
CA TYR A 114 -8.96 105.34 -15.86
C TYR A 114 -8.73 106.85 -15.59
N PRO A 115 -7.84 107.54 -16.32
CA PRO A 115 -7.47 108.94 -16.05
C PRO A 115 -8.49 109.98 -16.54
N GLY A 116 -9.61 109.57 -17.16
CA GLY A 116 -10.65 110.47 -17.68
C GLY A 116 -11.84 110.68 -16.73
N PRO A 117 -12.69 111.69 -16.96
CA PRO A 117 -13.80 112.03 -16.08
C PRO A 117 -14.93 111.00 -16.12
N LEU A 118 -14.95 110.08 -15.15
CA LEU A 118 -16.00 109.08 -14.94
C LEU A 118 -17.30 109.71 -14.42
N SER A 119 -18.09 110.28 -15.33
CA SER A 119 -19.46 110.74 -15.05
C SER A 119 -20.49 109.78 -15.62
N ALA A 120 -21.46 109.37 -14.79
CA ALA A 120 -22.58 108.52 -15.21
C ALA A 120 -23.44 109.15 -16.33
N LYS A 121 -23.33 110.46 -16.60
CA LYS A 121 -23.97 111.10 -17.77
C LYS A 121 -23.17 110.89 -19.06
N THR A 122 -21.83 110.88 -18.97
CA THR A 122 -20.94 110.69 -20.13
C THR A 122 -21.07 109.28 -20.70
N LEU A 123 -21.14 108.26 -19.84
CA LEU A 123 -21.25 106.85 -20.27
C LEU A 123 -22.64 106.44 -20.82
N VAL A 124 -23.64 107.33 -20.77
CA VAL A 124 -24.98 107.09 -21.36
C VAL A 124 -25.08 107.56 -22.81
N SER A 125 -24.29 108.55 -23.21
CA SER A 125 -24.22 109.05 -24.59
C SER A 125 -22.89 109.80 -24.84
N PRO A 126 -21.75 109.08 -24.93
CA PRO A 126 -20.44 109.72 -25.06
C PRO A 126 -20.23 110.33 -26.44
N SER A 127 -19.42 111.38 -26.53
CA SER A 127 -18.90 111.86 -27.81
C SER A 127 -17.92 110.86 -28.41
N THR A 128 -17.70 110.91 -29.74
CA THR A 128 -16.70 110.06 -30.41
C THR A 128 -15.29 110.22 -29.81
N LYS A 129 -14.93 111.39 -29.27
CA LYS A 129 -13.63 111.61 -28.60
C LYS A 129 -13.54 110.88 -27.25
N GLU A 130 -14.62 110.87 -26.47
CA GLU A 130 -14.66 110.14 -25.20
C GLU A 130 -14.69 108.63 -25.44
N PHE A 131 -15.47 108.16 -26.43
CA PHE A 131 -15.48 106.76 -26.84
C PHE A 131 -14.10 106.27 -27.28
N VAL A 132 -13.39 107.00 -28.14
CA VAL A 132 -12.05 106.60 -28.60
C VAL A 132 -11.07 106.52 -27.43
N LYS A 133 -11.09 107.47 -26.48
CA LYS A 133 -10.24 107.41 -25.27
C LYS A 133 -10.58 106.26 -24.33
N VAL A 134 -11.82 105.79 -24.31
CA VAL A 134 -12.25 104.62 -23.53
C VAL A 134 -11.84 103.34 -24.25
N PHE A 135 -12.03 103.27 -25.57
CA PHE A 135 -11.58 102.17 -26.41
C PHE A 135 -10.06 101.96 -26.34
N GLU A 136 -9.30 103.05 -26.50
CA GLU A 136 -7.85 103.12 -26.34
C GLU A 136 -7.42 102.49 -25.02
N PHE A 137 -7.91 103.02 -23.90
CA PHE A 137 -7.55 102.54 -22.57
C PHE A 137 -7.88 101.06 -22.31
N VAL A 138 -9.01 100.55 -22.83
CA VAL A 138 -9.36 99.13 -22.74
C VAL A 138 -8.44 98.29 -23.63
N TYR A 139 -8.06 98.78 -24.81
CA TYR A 139 -7.09 98.11 -25.70
C TYR A 139 -5.68 98.08 -25.09
N CYS A 140 -5.26 99.13 -24.38
CA CYS A 140 -3.97 99.18 -23.69
C CYS A 140 -3.83 98.14 -22.55
N GLN A 141 -4.93 97.53 -22.08
CA GLN A 141 -4.87 96.37 -21.16
C GLN A 141 -4.58 95.04 -21.88
N ILE A 142 -4.66 95.02 -23.22
CA ILE A 142 -4.30 93.88 -24.08
C ILE A 142 -2.91 94.09 -24.68
N ASP A 143 -2.60 95.32 -25.11
CA ASP A 143 -1.29 95.74 -25.64
C ASP A 143 -0.79 97.01 -24.92
N PRO A 144 0.08 96.87 -23.91
CA PRO A 144 0.62 98.01 -23.15
C PRO A 144 1.45 99.02 -23.96
N MET A 145 1.82 98.71 -25.21
CA MET A 145 2.57 99.62 -26.08
C MET A 145 1.69 100.35 -27.11
N PHE A 146 0.38 100.16 -27.07
CA PHE A 146 -0.57 100.74 -28.03
C PHE A 146 -0.91 102.22 -27.75
N GLU A 147 -0.94 103.04 -28.79
CA GLU A 147 -1.44 104.43 -28.82
C GLU A 147 -2.41 104.60 -30.00
N MET A 148 -3.57 105.26 -29.82
CA MET A 148 -4.53 105.42 -30.93
C MET A 148 -4.00 106.36 -32.02
N PRO A 149 -4.04 105.96 -33.31
CA PRO A 149 -3.69 106.85 -34.41
C PRO A 149 -4.51 108.16 -34.43
N ASN A 150 -3.82 109.30 -34.42
CA ASN A 150 -4.40 110.64 -34.39
C ASN A 150 -5.21 111.05 -35.64
N SER A 151 -5.43 110.13 -36.60
CA SER A 151 -6.26 110.33 -37.79
C SER A 151 -6.99 109.04 -38.16
N LYS A 152 -8.16 109.14 -38.79
CA LYS A 152 -8.98 108.01 -39.28
C LYS A 152 -9.43 107.01 -38.20
N VAL A 153 -9.61 107.44 -36.95
CA VAL A 153 -10.12 106.60 -35.84
C VAL A 153 -11.41 105.85 -36.17
N GLU A 154 -12.21 106.36 -37.11
CA GLU A 154 -13.42 105.71 -37.63
C GLU A 154 -13.18 104.50 -38.56
N GLU A 155 -11.97 104.34 -39.09
CA GLU A 155 -11.50 103.17 -39.85
C GLU A 155 -10.72 102.22 -38.93
N GLU A 156 -9.88 102.77 -38.04
CA GLU A 156 -9.01 101.98 -37.15
C GLU A 156 -9.79 101.18 -36.09
N VAL A 157 -10.77 101.76 -35.39
CA VAL A 157 -11.50 101.03 -34.33
C VAL A 157 -12.22 99.77 -34.85
N PRO A 158 -12.96 99.82 -35.99
CA PRO A 158 -13.46 98.61 -36.64
C PRO A 158 -12.38 97.62 -37.11
N ALA A 159 -11.19 98.11 -37.50
CA ALA A 159 -10.08 97.24 -37.92
C ALA A 159 -9.44 96.51 -36.73
N LEU A 160 -9.22 97.21 -35.60
CA LEU A 160 -8.69 96.67 -34.34
C LEU A 160 -9.64 95.63 -33.74
N LEU A 161 -10.95 95.92 -33.68
CA LEU A 161 -11.96 94.93 -33.29
C LEU A 161 -11.94 93.69 -34.18
N LYS A 162 -11.77 93.86 -35.49
CA LYS A 162 -11.66 92.73 -36.44
C LYS A 162 -10.35 91.95 -36.26
N ALA A 163 -9.25 92.61 -35.88
CA ALA A 163 -7.97 91.96 -35.56
C ALA A 163 -8.09 91.09 -34.30
N LEU A 164 -8.73 91.61 -33.24
CA LEU A 164 -9.15 90.87 -32.04
C LEU A 164 -10.21 89.78 -32.30
N ARG A 165 -10.64 89.58 -33.56
CA ARG A 165 -11.68 88.62 -34.00
C ARG A 165 -13.09 88.88 -33.47
N TYR A 166 -13.42 90.13 -33.11
CA TYR A 166 -14.78 90.52 -32.70
C TYR A 166 -15.81 90.12 -33.79
N PRO A 167 -16.82 89.27 -33.48
CA PRO A 167 -17.69 88.69 -34.49
C PRO A 167 -18.71 89.67 -35.11
N PHE A 168 -18.87 90.88 -34.56
CA PHE A 168 -19.93 91.82 -34.96
C PHE A 168 -19.38 93.14 -35.48
N VAL A 169 -19.51 93.38 -36.80
CA VAL A 169 -18.86 94.53 -37.46
C VAL A 169 -19.55 95.86 -37.10
N LEU A 170 -18.82 96.75 -36.42
CA LEU A 170 -19.17 98.17 -36.34
C LEU A 170 -18.85 98.86 -37.67
N SER A 171 -19.78 99.65 -38.22
CA SER A 171 -19.56 100.36 -39.48
C SER A 171 -18.81 101.69 -39.28
N LYS A 172 -18.09 102.15 -40.31
CA LYS A 172 -17.48 103.49 -40.33
C LYS A 172 -18.50 104.61 -40.06
N SER A 173 -19.75 104.46 -40.50
CA SER A 173 -20.84 105.40 -40.21
C SER A 173 -21.28 105.42 -38.72
N SER A 174 -21.15 104.29 -38.02
CA SER A 174 -21.41 104.20 -36.58
C SER A 174 -20.40 105.03 -35.79
N MET A 175 -19.12 105.01 -36.19
CA MET A 175 -18.04 105.72 -35.50
C MET A 175 -18.22 107.25 -35.47
N TYR A 176 -18.69 107.85 -36.58
CA TYR A 176 -19.01 109.28 -36.63
C TYR A 176 -20.21 109.69 -35.73
N SER A 177 -20.99 108.73 -35.23
CA SER A 177 -22.23 108.96 -34.49
C SER A 177 -22.39 108.04 -33.26
N VAL A 178 -21.27 107.68 -32.63
CA VAL A 178 -21.21 106.55 -31.68
C VAL A 178 -22.13 106.72 -30.46
N GLY A 179 -22.31 107.93 -29.96
CA GLY A 179 -23.22 108.24 -28.85
C GLY A 179 -24.71 108.33 -29.21
N ALA A 180 -25.10 108.06 -30.47
CA ALA A 180 -26.50 108.12 -30.89
C ALA A 180 -27.32 106.95 -30.29
N PRO A 181 -28.62 107.11 -29.98
CA PRO A 181 -29.40 106.12 -29.23
C PRO A 181 -29.49 104.70 -29.80
N HIS A 182 -29.30 104.54 -31.11
CA HIS A 182 -29.29 103.23 -31.79
C HIS A 182 -27.88 102.70 -32.06
N THR A 183 -26.85 103.55 -31.93
CA THR A 183 -25.45 103.22 -32.19
C THR A 183 -24.71 102.88 -30.91
N TRP A 184 -24.98 103.61 -29.82
CA TRP A 184 -24.27 103.45 -28.54
C TRP A 184 -24.35 102.03 -27.98
N PRO A 185 -25.51 101.32 -28.00
CA PRO A 185 -25.57 99.93 -27.55
C PRO A 185 -24.64 98.98 -28.31
N LEU A 186 -24.40 99.19 -29.61
CA LEU A 186 -23.52 98.36 -30.42
C LEU A 186 -22.05 98.57 -30.05
N ALA A 187 -21.67 99.84 -29.82
CA ALA A 187 -20.32 100.22 -29.43
C ALA A 187 -19.99 99.87 -27.97
N LEU A 188 -20.94 100.05 -27.05
CA LEU A 188 -20.86 99.58 -25.67
C LEU A 188 -20.76 98.05 -25.60
N GLY A 189 -21.51 97.34 -26.45
CA GLY A 189 -21.38 95.90 -26.60
C GLY A 189 -19.98 95.46 -27.08
N ALA A 190 -19.30 96.26 -27.90
CA ALA A 190 -17.92 95.99 -28.29
C ALA A 190 -16.93 96.22 -27.13
N LEU A 191 -17.05 97.35 -26.41
CA LEU A 191 -16.22 97.64 -25.24
C LEU A 191 -16.38 96.59 -24.13
N THR A 192 -17.61 96.17 -23.85
CA THR A 192 -17.89 95.15 -22.81
C THR A 192 -17.26 93.81 -23.18
N TRP A 193 -17.35 93.42 -24.45
CA TRP A 193 -16.69 92.21 -24.96
C TRP A 193 -15.14 92.31 -24.92
N MET A 194 -14.56 93.50 -25.17
CA MET A 194 -13.11 93.70 -24.98
C MET A 194 -12.70 93.56 -23.51
N ILE A 195 -13.52 94.05 -22.57
CA ILE A 195 -13.31 93.88 -21.13
C ILE A 195 -13.34 92.40 -20.74
N ASP A 196 -14.30 91.64 -21.26
CA ASP A 196 -14.37 90.19 -21.03
C ASP A 196 -13.11 89.48 -21.60
N HIS A 197 -12.58 89.93 -22.74
CA HIS A 197 -11.32 89.42 -23.31
C HIS A 197 -10.08 89.74 -22.46
N VAL A 198 -9.95 90.96 -21.92
CA VAL A 198 -8.88 91.29 -20.96
C VAL A 198 -8.91 90.34 -19.78
N LYS A 199 -10.10 90.11 -19.20
CA LYS A 199 -10.27 89.24 -18.03
C LYS A 199 -9.92 87.78 -18.29
N ILE A 200 -10.10 87.27 -19.52
CA ILE A 200 -9.67 85.91 -19.89
C ILE A 200 -8.13 85.84 -19.97
N VAL A 201 -7.49 86.76 -20.70
CA VAL A 201 -6.03 86.75 -20.92
C VAL A 201 -5.26 86.88 -19.59
N SER A 202 -5.75 87.69 -18.65
CA SER A 202 -5.15 87.79 -17.31
C SER A 202 -5.27 86.50 -16.49
N HIS A 203 -6.29 85.68 -16.72
CA HIS A 203 -6.59 84.51 -15.88
C HIS A 203 -5.92 83.23 -16.38
N GLU A 204 -5.68 83.09 -17.69
CA GLU A 204 -5.02 81.92 -18.29
C GLU A 204 -3.55 81.77 -17.86
N GLN A 205 -2.87 82.87 -17.51
CA GLN A 205 -1.46 82.86 -17.10
C GLN A 205 -1.21 82.19 -15.73
N GLU A 206 -2.20 82.16 -14.85
CA GLU A 206 -1.98 81.82 -13.42
C GLU A 206 -2.40 80.38 -13.05
N THR A 207 -3.21 79.71 -13.88
CA THR A 207 -3.85 78.42 -13.51
C THR A 207 -3.42 77.19 -14.33
N LEU A 208 -2.81 77.34 -15.50
CA LEU A 208 -2.61 76.20 -16.43
C LEU A 208 -1.35 75.34 -16.17
N PHE A 209 -0.41 75.79 -15.33
CA PHE A 209 0.94 75.21 -15.21
C PHE A 209 1.18 74.32 -13.97
N ARG A 210 0.15 73.88 -13.22
CA ARG A 210 0.37 73.17 -11.93
C ARG A 210 -0.36 71.82 -11.75
N ASP A 211 -1.25 71.44 -12.65
CA ASP A 211 -2.14 70.27 -12.49
C ASP A 211 -1.81 69.10 -13.46
N PHE A 212 -0.63 69.11 -14.10
CA PHE A 212 -0.20 68.11 -15.09
C PHE A 212 1.23 67.57 -14.84
N CYS A 213 1.53 67.25 -13.58
CA CYS A 213 2.67 66.39 -13.23
C CYS A 213 2.11 65.03 -12.75
N ASP A 214 1.81 64.14 -13.69
CA ASP A 214 1.62 62.71 -13.41
C ASP A 214 3.00 62.01 -13.44
N ASP A 215 3.12 60.83 -12.81
CA ASP A 215 4.36 60.06 -12.73
C ASP A 215 4.79 59.47 -14.10
N ASP A 216 5.61 60.19 -14.87
CA ASP A 216 6.43 59.58 -15.94
C ASP A 216 7.67 58.92 -15.31
N GLU A 217 7.84 57.60 -15.51
CA GLU A 217 8.97 56.84 -14.95
C GLU A 217 10.33 57.16 -15.60
N ASP A 218 10.37 57.94 -16.69
CA ASP A 218 11.60 58.32 -17.39
C ASP A 218 12.00 59.77 -17.09
N ILE A 219 13.06 59.90 -16.30
CA ILE A 219 13.59 61.18 -15.82
C ILE A 219 14.11 62.05 -16.99
N GLU A 220 14.56 61.45 -18.11
CA GLU A 220 15.10 62.21 -19.26
C GLU A 220 14.00 62.81 -20.16
N GLU A 221 12.78 62.27 -20.19
CA GLU A 221 11.62 62.92 -20.82
C GLU A 221 10.79 63.78 -19.83
N GLY A 222 11.05 63.68 -18.52
CA GLY A 222 10.33 64.39 -17.47
C GLY A 222 10.33 65.92 -17.61
N LEU A 223 9.20 66.54 -17.22
CA LEU A 223 9.01 68.00 -17.26
C LEU A 223 10.04 68.77 -16.42
N GLU A 224 10.46 68.22 -15.28
CA GLU A 224 11.42 68.87 -14.37
C GLU A 224 12.84 68.89 -14.95
N TYR A 225 13.27 67.81 -15.61
CA TYR A 225 14.56 67.74 -16.29
C TYR A 225 14.60 68.68 -17.51
N ASN A 226 13.57 68.62 -18.36
CA ASN A 226 13.46 69.52 -19.51
C ASN A 226 13.48 70.99 -19.08
N LYS A 227 12.72 71.35 -18.02
CA LYS A 227 12.77 72.69 -17.45
C LYS A 227 14.15 73.05 -16.90
N LEU A 228 14.83 72.15 -16.19
CA LEU A 228 16.19 72.39 -15.67
C LEU A 228 17.18 72.70 -16.79
N VAL A 229 17.07 71.99 -17.93
CA VAL A 229 17.87 72.23 -19.14
C VAL A 229 17.49 73.54 -19.83
N GLU A 230 16.20 73.89 -19.91
CA GLU A 230 15.72 75.17 -20.46
C GLU A 230 16.16 76.37 -19.60
N ASP A 231 15.97 76.33 -18.29
CA ASP A 231 16.38 77.37 -17.34
C ASP A 231 17.90 77.62 -17.43
N TYR A 232 18.71 76.55 -17.40
CA TYR A 232 20.16 76.63 -17.57
C TYR A 232 20.57 77.22 -18.93
N SER A 233 19.95 76.73 -20.02
CA SER A 233 20.23 77.21 -21.38
C SER A 233 19.85 78.69 -21.55
N ALA A 234 18.75 79.13 -20.94
CA ALA A 234 18.30 80.52 -20.98
C ALA A 234 19.18 81.45 -20.15
N GLU A 235 19.62 81.03 -18.96
CA GLU A 235 20.56 81.82 -18.13
C GLU A 235 21.93 81.96 -18.81
N GLU A 236 22.51 80.87 -19.31
CA GLU A 236 23.83 80.92 -19.95
C GLU A 236 23.80 81.66 -21.29
N TYR A 237 22.72 81.52 -22.08
CA TYR A 237 22.49 82.34 -23.28
C TYR A 237 22.29 83.83 -22.93
N SER A 238 21.68 84.13 -21.78
CA SER A 238 21.54 85.50 -21.26
C SER A 238 22.89 86.09 -20.83
N LYS A 239 23.84 85.29 -20.33
CA LYS A 239 25.21 85.72 -20.02
C LYS A 239 26.04 85.92 -21.28
N PHE A 240 26.00 84.96 -22.20
CA PHE A 240 26.62 85.06 -23.52
C PHE A 240 26.18 86.33 -24.27
N MET A 241 24.88 86.66 -24.25
CA MET A 241 24.33 87.90 -24.84
C MET A 241 24.79 89.20 -24.15
N LYS A 242 25.37 89.14 -22.95
CA LYS A 242 26.00 90.28 -22.25
C LYS A 242 27.50 90.38 -22.54
N GLY A 243 28.09 89.37 -23.21
CA GLY A 243 29.53 89.28 -23.46
C GLY A 243 30.33 88.66 -22.31
N GLU A 244 29.68 87.88 -21.44
CA GLU A 244 30.34 87.01 -20.47
C GLU A 244 30.67 85.68 -21.17
N ASP A 245 31.96 85.31 -21.24
CA ASP A 245 32.39 83.98 -21.68
C ASP A 245 32.14 82.94 -20.57
N MET A 246 31.84 81.70 -20.98
CA MET A 246 31.39 80.57 -20.16
C MET A 246 32.06 80.47 -18.77
N SER A 247 31.25 80.35 -17.71
CA SER A 247 31.73 80.23 -16.32
C SER A 247 31.41 78.86 -15.72
N ASP A 248 32.43 78.07 -15.37
CA ASP A 248 32.29 76.71 -14.80
C ASP A 248 31.33 76.62 -13.59
N ASP A 249 31.24 77.71 -12.81
CA ASP A 249 30.32 77.91 -11.67
C ASP A 249 28.84 77.59 -12.00
N MET A 250 28.39 77.81 -13.25
CA MET A 250 27.05 77.41 -13.68
C MET A 250 26.93 75.92 -14.00
N GLY A 251 28.00 75.30 -14.50
CA GLY A 251 28.07 73.86 -14.73
C GLY A 251 27.96 73.10 -13.41
N ASP A 252 28.68 73.55 -12.38
CA ASP A 252 28.58 73.01 -11.03
C ASP A 252 27.16 73.18 -10.45
N VAL A 253 26.53 74.36 -10.60
CA VAL A 253 25.13 74.56 -10.14
C VAL A 253 24.13 73.68 -10.91
N PHE A 254 24.32 73.45 -12.20
CA PHE A 254 23.50 72.54 -13.00
C PHE A 254 23.70 71.08 -12.55
N LEU A 255 24.95 70.64 -12.37
CA LEU A 255 25.29 69.28 -11.93
C LEU A 255 24.74 68.99 -10.52
N ASN A 256 24.82 69.93 -9.58
CA ASN A 256 24.24 69.77 -8.24
C ASN A 256 22.72 69.57 -8.31
N LYS A 257 21.99 70.44 -9.04
CA LYS A 257 20.54 70.29 -9.27
C LYS A 257 20.20 68.96 -9.96
N LEU A 258 21.05 68.50 -10.86
CA LEU A 258 20.89 67.21 -11.54
C LEU A 258 21.08 66.04 -10.56
N THR A 259 22.09 66.06 -9.68
CA THR A 259 22.25 65.03 -8.64
C THR A 259 21.10 65.00 -7.62
N GLU A 260 20.51 66.16 -7.29
CA GLU A 260 19.28 66.24 -6.49
C GLU A 260 18.08 65.61 -7.23
N LEU A 261 17.91 65.91 -8.53
CA LEU A 261 16.80 65.46 -9.36
C LEU A 261 16.83 63.95 -9.65
N TYR A 262 18.00 63.38 -9.93
CA TYR A 262 18.16 61.91 -10.03
C TYR A 262 18.24 61.22 -8.66
N ASN A 263 18.38 61.98 -7.56
CA ASN A 263 18.55 61.48 -6.19
C ASN A 263 19.67 60.43 -6.06
N VAL A 264 20.79 60.67 -6.73
CA VAL A 264 22.02 59.85 -6.70
C VAL A 264 23.21 60.73 -6.35
N ASP A 265 23.89 60.39 -5.25
CA ASP A 265 25.23 60.88 -4.94
C ASP A 265 26.31 59.82 -5.22
N GLU A 266 27.55 60.27 -5.42
CA GLU A 266 28.71 59.42 -5.75
C GLU A 266 28.96 58.35 -4.66
N SER A 267 28.73 58.67 -3.39
CA SER A 267 28.92 57.75 -2.27
C SER A 267 27.83 56.67 -2.19
N LEU A 268 26.61 56.98 -2.62
CA LEU A 268 25.53 56.01 -2.76
C LEU A 268 25.82 55.02 -3.90
N LEU A 269 26.38 55.51 -5.01
CA LEU A 269 26.79 54.69 -6.15
C LEU A 269 27.93 53.73 -5.77
N ASP A 270 29.01 54.25 -5.16
CA ASP A 270 30.11 53.45 -4.59
C ASP A 270 29.58 52.39 -3.61
N SER A 271 28.69 52.81 -2.71
CA SER A 271 28.09 51.91 -1.72
C SER A 271 27.14 50.88 -2.35
N MET A 272 26.59 51.12 -3.54
CA MET A 272 25.85 50.11 -4.30
C MET A 272 26.80 49.16 -5.05
N GLU A 273 27.89 49.64 -5.65
CA GLU A 273 28.88 48.77 -6.30
C GLU A 273 29.51 47.82 -5.28
N GLU A 274 29.92 48.30 -4.09
CA GLU A 274 30.49 47.43 -3.06
C GLU A 274 29.49 46.34 -2.61
N LYS A 275 28.22 46.70 -2.37
CA LYS A 275 27.16 45.73 -2.04
C LYS A 275 26.95 44.72 -3.16
N TYR A 276 26.90 45.16 -4.41
CA TYR A 276 26.74 44.29 -5.58
C TYR A 276 27.92 43.33 -5.74
N LYS A 277 29.15 43.82 -5.53
CA LYS A 277 30.40 43.05 -5.59
C LYS A 277 30.45 41.98 -4.50
N ILE A 278 30.08 42.33 -3.26
CA ILE A 278 29.94 41.37 -2.15
C ILE A 278 28.91 40.29 -2.52
N LEU A 279 27.68 40.69 -2.87
CA LEU A 279 26.58 39.76 -3.17
C LEU A 279 26.88 38.87 -4.39
N SER A 280 27.57 39.40 -5.40
CA SER A 280 28.03 38.67 -6.59
C SER A 280 29.08 37.62 -6.23
N THR A 281 30.06 37.97 -5.37
CA THR A 281 31.04 36.98 -4.87
C THR A 281 30.40 35.92 -3.96
N GLU A 282 29.43 36.28 -3.13
CA GLU A 282 28.67 35.33 -2.31
C GLU A 282 27.85 34.37 -3.18
N LEU A 283 27.13 34.89 -4.19
CA LEU A 283 26.42 34.07 -5.18
C LEU A 283 27.36 33.12 -5.93
N HIS A 284 28.53 33.60 -6.37
CA HIS A 284 29.48 32.77 -7.09
C HIS A 284 30.10 31.67 -6.21
N LEU A 285 30.34 31.93 -4.93
CA LEU A 285 30.75 30.89 -3.95
C LEU A 285 29.61 29.88 -3.72
N LEU A 286 28.40 30.37 -3.43
CA LEU A 286 27.21 29.54 -3.19
C LEU A 286 26.86 28.67 -4.39
N GLU A 287 26.99 29.17 -5.63
CA GLU A 287 26.67 28.39 -6.83
C GLU A 287 27.69 27.28 -7.08
N ASN A 288 28.99 27.56 -6.93
CA ASN A 288 30.04 26.55 -7.10
C ASN A 288 29.94 25.43 -6.05
N ASP A 289 29.74 25.77 -4.77
CA ASP A 289 29.54 24.77 -3.71
C ASP A 289 28.20 24.02 -3.88
N SER A 290 27.10 24.72 -4.17
CA SER A 290 25.76 24.12 -4.27
C SER A 290 25.61 23.18 -5.47
N GLN A 291 26.11 23.54 -6.66
CA GLN A 291 25.93 22.70 -7.86
C GLN A 291 26.60 21.32 -7.68
N ALA A 292 27.84 21.31 -7.17
CA ALA A 292 28.59 20.09 -6.92
C ALA A 292 28.06 19.33 -5.69
N ASP A 293 28.01 19.98 -4.52
CA ASP A 293 27.74 19.27 -3.27
C ASP A 293 26.26 18.89 -3.10
N ARG A 294 25.31 19.67 -3.63
CA ARG A 294 23.89 19.27 -3.56
C ARG A 294 23.62 18.00 -4.36
N LEU A 295 24.34 17.77 -5.46
CA LEU A 295 24.17 16.56 -6.27
C LEU A 295 24.89 15.35 -5.64
N THR A 296 26.09 15.50 -5.11
CA THR A 296 26.79 14.42 -4.35
C THR A 296 26.03 14.07 -3.07
N THR A 297 25.60 15.06 -2.29
CA THR A 297 24.81 14.86 -1.07
C THR A 297 23.47 14.17 -1.35
N LYS A 298 22.75 14.52 -2.42
CA LYS A 298 21.52 13.79 -2.83
C LYS A 298 21.81 12.37 -3.31
N ARG A 299 22.93 12.13 -4.01
CA ARG A 299 23.39 10.77 -4.39
C ARG A 299 23.74 9.93 -3.16
N LEU A 300 24.44 10.51 -2.19
CA LEU A 300 24.87 9.84 -0.95
C LEU A 300 23.68 9.55 -0.03
N LEU A 301 22.71 10.47 0.05
CA LEU A 301 21.42 10.24 0.71
C LEU A 301 20.64 9.09 0.03
N ARG A 302 20.60 9.03 -1.30
CA ARG A 302 19.97 7.92 -2.04
C ARG A 302 20.63 6.57 -1.70
N VAL A 303 21.97 6.52 -1.61
CA VAL A 303 22.70 5.30 -1.24
C VAL A 303 22.43 4.90 0.22
N LYS A 304 22.37 5.85 1.16
CA LYS A 304 21.96 5.57 2.55
C LYS A 304 20.55 4.98 2.60
N LEU A 305 19.56 5.66 2.02
CA LEU A 305 18.17 5.19 1.97
C LEU A 305 18.02 3.82 1.29
N GLN A 306 18.78 3.56 0.23
CA GLN A 306 18.79 2.24 -0.44
C GLN A 306 19.41 1.14 0.44
N THR A 307 20.39 1.48 1.28
CA THR A 307 20.97 0.58 2.27
C THR A 307 20.00 0.32 3.42
N ASP A 308 19.35 1.37 3.94
CA ASP A 308 18.35 1.27 5.00
C ASP A 308 17.12 0.47 4.55
N LEU A 309 16.66 0.65 3.32
CA LEU A 309 15.57 -0.14 2.72
C LEU A 309 15.96 -1.63 2.64
N LYS A 310 17.20 -1.95 2.24
CA LYS A 310 17.72 -3.34 2.25
C LYS A 310 17.83 -3.91 3.67
N ASN A 311 18.21 -3.09 4.65
CA ASN A 311 18.26 -3.49 6.06
C ASN A 311 16.86 -3.75 6.63
N LEU A 312 15.88 -2.91 6.30
CA LEU A 312 14.48 -3.08 6.69
C LEU A 312 13.86 -4.33 6.05
N LEU A 313 14.11 -4.61 4.77
CA LEU A 313 13.65 -5.83 4.10
C LEU A 313 14.26 -7.10 4.73
N SER A 314 15.57 -7.11 4.99
CA SER A 314 16.20 -8.27 5.66
C SER A 314 15.75 -8.45 7.12
N TYR A 315 15.46 -7.35 7.83
CA TYR A 315 14.81 -7.40 9.14
C TYR A 315 13.38 -7.95 9.07
N GLN A 316 12.60 -7.54 8.07
CA GLN A 316 11.25 -8.08 7.82
C GLN A 316 11.29 -9.59 7.53
N SER A 317 12.14 -10.05 6.60
CA SER A 317 12.27 -11.50 6.33
C SER A 317 12.73 -12.30 7.56
N ARG A 318 13.48 -11.69 8.49
CA ARG A 318 13.85 -12.29 9.77
C ARG A 318 12.67 -12.32 10.76
N LEU A 319 11.79 -11.32 10.75
CA LEU A 319 10.54 -11.36 11.52
C LEU A 319 9.55 -12.38 10.95
N ASP A 320 9.41 -12.47 9.63
CA ASP A 320 8.51 -13.43 8.96
C ASP A 320 8.94 -14.88 9.24
N SER A 321 10.24 -15.18 9.14
CA SER A 321 10.78 -16.50 9.50
C SER A 321 10.73 -16.80 10.99
N PHE A 322 10.92 -15.81 11.87
CA PHE A 322 10.72 -15.98 13.31
C PHE A 322 9.23 -16.24 13.64
N LYS A 323 8.31 -15.51 13.01
CA LYS A 323 6.86 -15.71 13.13
C LYS A 323 6.46 -17.12 12.69
N ALA A 324 6.91 -17.56 11.51
CA ALA A 324 6.66 -18.92 11.04
C ALA A 324 7.20 -19.99 12.01
N SER A 325 8.35 -19.75 12.66
CA SER A 325 8.89 -20.67 13.68
C SER A 325 8.09 -20.68 14.99
N LEU A 326 7.36 -19.60 15.32
CA LEU A 326 6.42 -19.56 16.45
C LEU A 326 5.08 -20.20 16.07
N GLU A 327 4.60 -20.01 14.86
CA GLU A 327 3.37 -20.63 14.34
C GLU A 327 3.53 -22.16 14.23
N CYS A 328 4.70 -22.65 13.81
CA CYS A 328 5.04 -24.08 13.80
C CYS A 328 5.02 -24.67 15.23
N LYS A 329 5.73 -24.03 16.18
CA LYS A 329 5.75 -24.44 17.60
C LYS A 329 4.38 -24.36 18.28
N TYR A 330 3.54 -23.41 17.87
CA TYR A 330 2.17 -23.31 18.37
C TYR A 330 1.33 -24.50 17.88
N SER A 331 1.49 -24.92 16.62
CA SER A 331 0.87 -26.15 16.10
C SER A 331 1.39 -27.36 16.88
N GLU A 332 2.71 -27.55 16.97
CA GLU A 332 3.34 -28.66 17.69
C GLU A 332 2.81 -28.82 19.13
N LEU A 333 2.69 -27.71 19.86
CA LEU A 333 2.14 -27.70 21.23
C LEU A 333 0.61 -27.89 21.28
N SER A 334 -0.12 -27.44 20.26
CA SER A 334 -1.57 -27.68 20.14
C SER A 334 -1.87 -29.16 19.85
N ASP A 335 -1.05 -29.79 19.00
CA ASP A 335 -1.15 -31.21 18.65
C ASP A 335 -0.74 -32.09 19.84
N GLU A 336 0.27 -31.69 20.61
CA GLU A 336 0.64 -32.32 21.90
C GLU A 336 -0.47 -32.14 22.96
N GLN A 337 -1.15 -30.98 22.99
CA GLN A 337 -2.30 -30.77 23.88
C GLN A 337 -3.48 -31.66 23.48
N GLU A 338 -3.89 -31.72 22.21
CA GLU A 338 -5.03 -32.54 21.77
C GLU A 338 -4.78 -34.04 22.00
N THR A 339 -3.56 -34.51 21.74
CA THR A 339 -3.19 -35.92 21.99
C THR A 339 -3.13 -36.26 23.48
N THR A 340 -2.66 -35.36 24.34
CA THR A 340 -2.66 -35.58 25.80
C THR A 340 -4.06 -35.47 26.40
N GLU A 341 -4.93 -34.57 25.92
CA GLU A 341 -6.35 -34.51 26.31
C GLU A 341 -7.10 -35.79 25.90
N SER A 342 -6.87 -36.30 24.68
CA SER A 342 -7.45 -37.56 24.18
C SER A 342 -7.02 -38.78 25.01
N HIS A 343 -5.74 -38.86 25.38
CA HIS A 343 -5.24 -39.92 26.27
C HIS A 343 -5.83 -39.81 27.68
N LEU A 344 -5.96 -38.59 28.21
CA LEU A 344 -6.57 -38.33 29.51
C LEU A 344 -8.07 -38.69 29.55
N GLU A 345 -8.82 -38.47 28.47
CA GLU A 345 -10.23 -38.89 28.38
C GLU A 345 -10.36 -40.42 28.23
N SER A 346 -9.43 -41.06 27.55
CA SER A 346 -9.34 -42.53 27.47
C SER A 346 -9.08 -43.15 28.85
N LEU A 347 -8.14 -42.60 29.62
CA LEU A 347 -7.87 -43.01 31.00
C LEU A 347 -9.07 -42.76 31.95
N LYS A 348 -9.85 -41.69 31.74
CA LYS A 348 -11.14 -41.52 32.45
C LYS A 348 -12.15 -42.60 32.06
N HIS A 349 -12.18 -43.02 30.80
CA HIS A 349 -13.09 -44.08 30.35
C HIS A 349 -12.74 -45.40 31.06
N GLU A 350 -11.49 -45.84 30.97
CA GLU A 350 -10.98 -47.02 31.68
C GLU A 350 -11.22 -46.94 33.19
N GLN A 351 -10.96 -45.78 33.82
CA GLN A 351 -11.26 -45.57 35.24
C GLN A 351 -12.75 -45.77 35.56
N ASN A 352 -13.65 -45.26 34.72
CA ASN A 352 -15.09 -45.43 34.92
C ASN A 352 -15.53 -46.88 34.69
N GLU A 353 -15.00 -47.58 33.69
CA GLU A 353 -15.26 -49.00 33.45
C GLU A 353 -14.77 -49.87 34.62
N LEU A 354 -13.53 -49.66 35.07
CA LEU A 354 -12.96 -50.34 36.24
C LEU A 354 -13.77 -50.04 37.51
N GLN A 355 -14.23 -48.80 37.70
CA GLN A 355 -15.07 -48.45 38.84
C GLN A 355 -16.47 -49.09 38.75
N GLN A 356 -17.05 -49.23 37.55
CA GLN A 356 -18.30 -49.99 37.36
C GLN A 356 -18.10 -51.49 37.61
N LEU A 357 -17.02 -52.08 37.09
CA LEU A 357 -16.66 -53.48 37.30
C LEU A 357 -16.47 -53.78 38.80
N LEU A 358 -15.78 -52.90 39.53
CA LEU A 358 -15.59 -53.00 40.98
C LEU A 358 -16.89 -52.80 41.77
N LYS A 359 -17.79 -51.88 41.36
CA LYS A 359 -19.15 -51.76 41.94
C LYS A 359 -20.01 -52.99 41.70
N ASN A 360 -19.80 -53.68 40.58
CA ASN A 360 -20.52 -54.90 40.21
C ASN A 360 -19.89 -56.20 40.78
N GLN A 361 -18.73 -56.10 41.44
CA GLN A 361 -18.01 -57.25 41.99
C GLN A 361 -18.69 -57.76 43.26
N LYS A 362 -19.22 -58.99 43.21
CA LYS A 362 -20.05 -59.58 44.28
C LYS A 362 -19.31 -59.99 45.56
N PHE A 363 -17.99 -59.86 45.60
CA PHE A 363 -17.14 -60.26 46.72
C PHE A 363 -16.12 -59.15 47.00
N THR A 364 -16.11 -58.65 48.23
CA THR A 364 -15.09 -57.70 48.70
C THR A 364 -13.74 -58.42 48.85
N PRO A 365 -12.58 -57.73 48.81
CA PRO A 365 -11.29 -58.38 49.04
C PRO A 365 -11.21 -59.16 50.36
N ALA A 366 -11.88 -58.68 51.42
CA ALA A 366 -12.03 -59.38 52.69
C ALA A 366 -12.81 -60.72 52.59
N ASP A 367 -13.76 -60.84 51.65
CA ASP A 367 -14.43 -62.12 51.34
C ASP A 367 -13.48 -63.06 50.59
N VAL A 368 -12.67 -62.54 49.67
CA VAL A 368 -11.65 -63.33 48.95
C VAL A 368 -10.59 -63.85 49.92
N GLU A 369 -10.14 -63.03 50.88
CA GLU A 369 -9.27 -63.46 51.97
C GLU A 369 -9.93 -64.51 52.87
N ARG A 370 -11.21 -64.35 53.21
CA ARG A 370 -11.96 -65.33 54.00
C ARG A 370 -12.06 -66.67 53.28
N ILE A 371 -12.51 -66.68 52.02
CA ILE A 371 -12.61 -67.87 51.18
C ILE A 371 -11.23 -68.52 50.98
N THR A 372 -10.16 -67.74 50.85
CA THR A 372 -8.78 -68.25 50.73
C THR A 372 -8.28 -68.87 52.05
N ARG A 373 -8.73 -68.35 53.20
CA ARG A 373 -8.44 -68.93 54.52
C ARG A 373 -9.19 -70.24 54.74
N GLU A 374 -10.50 -70.24 54.52
CA GLU A 374 -11.37 -71.42 54.58
C GLU A 374 -10.88 -72.52 53.63
N LYS A 375 -10.48 -72.17 52.39
CA LYS A 375 -9.86 -73.10 51.43
C LYS A 375 -8.57 -73.73 51.99
N ARG A 376 -7.70 -72.96 52.65
CA ARG A 376 -6.45 -73.46 53.24
C ARG A 376 -6.74 -74.40 54.43
N GLU A 377 -7.70 -74.05 55.26
CA GLU A 377 -8.16 -74.87 56.40
C GLU A 377 -8.78 -76.19 55.92
N LEU A 378 -9.60 -76.16 54.86
CA LEU A 378 -10.15 -77.35 54.21
C LEU A 378 -9.04 -78.21 53.56
N GLN A 379 -8.06 -77.60 52.87
CA GLN A 379 -6.92 -78.33 52.30
C GLN A 379 -6.07 -79.01 53.39
N GLN A 380 -5.84 -78.34 54.53
CA GLN A 380 -5.15 -78.93 55.67
C GLN A 380 -5.99 -80.06 56.31
N THR A 381 -7.31 -79.91 56.39
CA THR A 381 -8.23 -80.94 56.87
C THR A 381 -8.21 -82.18 55.96
N ILE A 382 -8.23 -81.98 54.64
CA ILE A 382 -8.08 -83.06 53.65
C ILE A 382 -6.73 -83.75 53.83
N SER A 383 -5.62 -83.00 53.93
CA SER A 383 -4.29 -83.59 54.13
C SER A 383 -4.19 -84.43 55.42
N ASN A 384 -4.83 -83.99 56.51
CA ASN A 384 -4.89 -84.74 57.76
C ASN A 384 -5.73 -86.01 57.63
N LEU A 385 -6.87 -85.95 56.95
CA LEU A 385 -7.74 -87.10 56.71
C LEU A 385 -7.13 -88.11 55.75
N SER A 386 -6.47 -87.66 54.67
CA SER A 386 -5.72 -88.53 53.76
C SER A 386 -4.59 -89.26 54.47
N LYS A 387 -3.85 -88.59 55.35
CA LYS A 387 -2.84 -89.26 56.17
C LYS A 387 -3.48 -90.25 57.16
N SER A 388 -4.57 -89.88 57.82
CA SER A 388 -5.28 -90.79 58.73
C SER A 388 -5.88 -92.01 58.00
N LEU A 389 -6.18 -91.89 56.70
CA LEU A 389 -6.57 -93.00 55.84
C LEU A 389 -5.36 -93.88 55.51
N GLU A 390 -4.22 -93.30 55.10
CA GLU A 390 -2.97 -94.01 54.82
C GLU A 390 -2.46 -94.79 56.05
N ASP A 391 -2.46 -94.16 57.24
CA ASP A 391 -2.14 -94.80 58.53
C ASP A 391 -3.10 -95.98 58.83
N ALA A 392 -4.39 -95.87 58.47
CA ALA A 392 -5.40 -96.92 58.67
C ALA A 392 -5.33 -98.04 57.63
N GLU A 393 -5.02 -97.74 56.36
CA GLU A 393 -4.76 -98.73 55.31
C GLU A 393 -3.50 -99.53 55.61
N GLN A 394 -2.45 -98.86 56.13
CA GLN A 394 -1.25 -99.53 56.60
C GLN A 394 -1.51 -100.41 57.84
N HIS A 395 -2.40 -100.00 58.76
CA HIS A 395 -2.86 -100.84 59.87
C HIS A 395 -3.59 -102.09 59.35
N LYS A 396 -4.59 -101.90 58.48
CA LYS A 396 -5.36 -102.98 57.83
C LYS A 396 -4.43 -103.98 57.14
N TRP A 397 -3.45 -103.50 56.36
CA TRP A 397 -2.47 -104.35 55.68
C TRP A 397 -1.61 -105.17 56.65
N ASN A 398 -1.21 -104.58 57.79
CA ASN A 398 -0.48 -105.28 58.84
C ASN A 398 -1.35 -106.37 59.51
N GLU A 399 -2.65 -106.12 59.69
CA GLU A 399 -3.61 -107.11 60.20
C GLU A 399 -3.90 -108.22 59.18
N GLU A 400 -4.03 -107.90 57.88
CA GLU A 400 -4.18 -108.89 56.81
C GLU A 400 -2.95 -109.82 56.74
N ILE A 401 -1.73 -109.29 56.89
CA ILE A 401 -0.50 -110.09 57.02
C ILE A 401 -0.50 -110.95 58.30
N ALA A 402 -1.01 -110.43 59.42
CA ALA A 402 -1.12 -111.20 60.67
C ALA A 402 -2.13 -112.34 60.56
N LEU A 403 -3.27 -112.10 59.91
CA LEU A 403 -4.33 -113.07 59.64
C LEU A 403 -3.86 -114.16 58.66
N ALA A 404 -3.12 -113.81 57.60
CA ALA A 404 -2.50 -114.77 56.70
C ALA A 404 -1.53 -115.72 57.45
N LYS A 405 -0.65 -115.17 58.30
CA LYS A 405 0.27 -115.93 59.17
C LYS A 405 -0.43 -116.76 60.25
N PHE A 406 -1.66 -116.41 60.63
CA PHE A 406 -2.49 -117.23 61.51
C PHE A 406 -3.12 -118.39 60.74
N ASN A 407 -3.66 -118.12 59.54
CA ASN A 407 -4.24 -119.14 58.68
C ASN A 407 -3.21 -120.22 58.29
N GLU A 408 -1.99 -119.84 57.91
CA GLU A 408 -0.89 -120.79 57.62
C GLU A 408 -0.67 -121.80 58.78
N LYS A 409 -0.65 -121.30 60.03
CA LYS A 409 -0.50 -122.16 61.23
C LYS A 409 -1.70 -123.07 61.46
N ALA A 410 -2.90 -122.62 61.10
CA ALA A 410 -4.12 -123.41 61.22
C ALA A 410 -4.22 -124.47 60.10
N GLU A 411 -3.79 -124.15 58.87
CA GLU A 411 -3.66 -125.09 57.75
C GLU A 411 -2.73 -126.25 58.09
N LEU A 412 -1.58 -125.97 58.72
CA LEU A 412 -0.68 -127.01 59.23
C LEU A 412 -1.38 -127.96 60.23
N LYS A 413 -2.27 -127.44 61.09
CA LYS A 413 -3.04 -128.27 62.04
C LYS A 413 -4.16 -129.08 61.38
N VAL A 414 -4.79 -128.55 60.33
CA VAL A 414 -5.75 -129.32 59.54
C VAL A 414 -5.06 -130.40 58.70
N ALA A 415 -3.86 -130.14 58.18
CA ALA A 415 -3.04 -131.15 57.50
C ALA A 415 -2.65 -132.32 58.44
N GLU A 416 -2.32 -132.05 59.71
CA GLU A 416 -2.16 -133.08 60.74
C GLU A 416 -3.46 -133.89 60.95
N TYR A 417 -4.62 -133.23 61.04
CA TYR A 417 -5.91 -133.90 61.18
C TYR A 417 -6.26 -134.76 59.95
N HIS A 418 -6.11 -134.27 58.71
CA HIS A 418 -6.37 -135.07 57.50
C HIS A 418 -5.44 -136.28 57.41
N LYS A 419 -4.18 -136.15 57.82
CA LYS A 419 -3.22 -137.25 57.92
C LYS A 419 -3.70 -138.34 58.90
N LEU A 420 -4.38 -137.95 59.97
CA LEU A 420 -5.02 -138.87 60.92
C LEU A 420 -6.30 -139.50 60.32
N ALA A 421 -7.19 -138.71 59.73
CA ALA A 421 -8.47 -139.17 59.17
C ALA A 421 -8.31 -140.12 57.98
N ARG A 422 -7.29 -139.89 57.12
CA ARG A 422 -6.90 -140.84 56.05
C ARG A 422 -6.42 -142.18 56.64
N LYS A 423 -5.67 -142.15 57.75
CA LYS A 423 -5.23 -143.36 58.48
C LYS A 423 -6.40 -144.15 59.12
N LEU A 424 -7.55 -143.51 59.30
CA LEU A 424 -8.78 -144.09 59.86
C LEU A 424 -9.82 -144.51 58.80
N LYS A 425 -9.51 -144.43 57.49
CA LYS A 425 -10.45 -144.70 56.38
C LYS A 425 -11.73 -143.84 56.40
N LEU A 426 -11.62 -142.57 56.81
CA LEU A 426 -12.73 -141.59 56.80
C LEU A 426 -12.62 -140.52 55.70
N ILE A 427 -11.46 -140.42 55.04
CA ILE A 427 -11.20 -139.54 53.89
C ILE A 427 -10.38 -140.36 52.88
N PRO A 428 -10.68 -140.35 51.56
CA PRO A 428 -11.69 -139.54 50.85
C PRO A 428 -13.14 -140.01 51.09
N LEU A 429 -14.11 -139.30 50.49
CA LEU A 429 -15.54 -139.65 50.47
C LEU A 429 -15.85 -141.11 50.08
N SER A 430 -15.00 -141.70 49.23
CA SER A 430 -15.09 -143.09 48.77
C SER A 430 -14.49 -144.12 49.74
N ALA A 431 -14.02 -143.69 50.92
CA ALA A 431 -13.40 -144.57 51.90
C ALA A 431 -14.46 -145.43 52.63
N GLU A 432 -14.03 -146.63 53.01
CA GLU A 432 -14.87 -147.75 53.46
C GLU A 432 -15.84 -147.41 54.61
N ASN A 433 -15.47 -146.46 55.49
CA ASN A 433 -16.28 -146.01 56.62
C ASN A 433 -16.83 -144.57 56.47
N ALA A 434 -16.68 -143.93 55.31
CA ALA A 434 -17.08 -142.53 55.10
C ALA A 434 -18.58 -142.36 54.78
N CYS A 435 -19.24 -143.42 54.27
CA CYS A 435 -20.69 -143.47 54.01
C CYS A 435 -21.27 -142.29 53.19
N GLY A 436 -20.46 -141.65 52.34
CA GLY A 436 -20.89 -140.49 51.52
C GLY A 436 -20.86 -139.13 52.23
N HIS A 437 -20.34 -139.05 53.46
CA HIS A 437 -20.19 -137.79 54.20
C HIS A 437 -18.75 -137.29 54.20
N ASP A 438 -18.57 -135.97 54.04
CA ASP A 438 -17.26 -135.35 54.00
C ASP A 438 -16.73 -135.10 55.42
N PHE A 439 -15.62 -135.76 55.77
CA PHE A 439 -14.90 -135.56 57.03
C PHE A 439 -13.70 -134.60 56.87
N GLU A 440 -13.51 -134.02 55.68
CA GLU A 440 -12.44 -133.06 55.40
C GLU A 440 -12.75 -131.68 56.01
N ILE A 441 -12.01 -131.33 57.07
CA ILE A 441 -12.04 -129.95 57.60
C ILE A 441 -11.43 -129.03 56.53
N ARG A 442 -12.16 -127.97 56.17
CA ARG A 442 -11.69 -126.84 55.35
C ARG A 442 -11.81 -125.57 56.21
N LEU A 443 -10.82 -124.68 56.17
CA LEU A 443 -10.61 -123.70 57.25
C LEU A 443 -11.55 -122.49 57.25
N PHE A 444 -12.14 -122.14 56.11
CA PHE A 444 -12.94 -120.92 55.97
C PHE A 444 -14.44 -121.21 55.98
N GLU A 445 -14.95 -121.61 57.15
CA GLU A 445 -16.40 -121.62 57.40
C GLU A 445 -16.69 -121.37 58.89
N SER A 446 -17.50 -120.34 59.19
CA SER A 446 -17.64 -119.77 60.54
C SER A 446 -18.30 -120.72 61.54
N CYS A 447 -17.49 -121.50 62.27
CA CYS A 447 -17.90 -122.32 63.40
C CYS A 447 -16.82 -122.29 64.49
N THR A 448 -17.23 -122.22 65.75
CA THR A 448 -16.31 -122.51 66.87
C THR A 448 -15.93 -124.00 66.86
N MET A 449 -14.82 -124.37 67.49
CA MET A 449 -14.31 -125.76 67.43
C MET A 449 -15.33 -126.80 67.93
N ASP A 450 -16.14 -126.46 68.94
CA ASP A 450 -17.24 -127.33 69.40
C ASP A 450 -18.42 -127.42 68.41
N GLN A 451 -18.60 -126.45 67.52
CA GLN A 451 -19.62 -126.52 66.46
C GLN A 451 -19.22 -127.45 65.32
N HIS A 452 -17.93 -127.64 65.00
CA HIS A 452 -17.49 -128.66 64.03
C HIS A 452 -17.86 -130.09 64.47
N LYS A 453 -17.68 -130.37 65.77
CA LYS A 453 -18.06 -131.61 66.45
C LYS A 453 -19.57 -131.89 66.35
N VAL A 454 -20.42 -130.85 66.41
CA VAL A 454 -21.87 -130.95 66.17
C VAL A 454 -22.22 -130.99 64.68
N LYS A 455 -21.49 -130.29 63.80
CA LYS A 455 -21.68 -130.30 62.34
C LYS A 455 -21.60 -131.71 61.77
N ILE A 456 -20.64 -132.54 62.18
CA ILE A 456 -20.54 -133.94 61.71
C ILE A 456 -21.82 -134.73 62.04
N GLN A 457 -22.41 -134.54 63.22
CA GLN A 457 -23.71 -135.15 63.58
C GLN A 457 -24.91 -134.55 62.82
N MET A 458 -24.82 -133.30 62.36
CA MET A 458 -25.89 -132.57 61.67
C MET A 458 -25.86 -132.72 60.14
N LEU A 459 -24.67 -132.91 59.54
CA LEU A 459 -24.48 -133.07 58.09
C LEU A 459 -25.17 -134.33 57.56
N LEU A 460 -25.27 -135.38 58.38
CA LEU A 460 -26.12 -136.57 58.19
C LEU A 460 -27.61 -136.25 57.95
N ARG A 461 -28.10 -135.07 58.36
CA ARG A 461 -29.48 -134.61 58.15
C ARG A 461 -29.61 -133.42 57.21
N LYS A 462 -28.61 -132.52 57.13
CA LYS A 462 -28.73 -131.29 56.32
C LYS A 462 -28.40 -131.48 54.83
N LEU A 463 -27.79 -132.60 54.43
CA LEU A 463 -27.49 -132.92 53.02
C LEU A 463 -28.73 -132.82 52.10
N VAL A 464 -29.93 -133.08 52.63
CA VAL A 464 -31.20 -133.03 51.90
C VAL A 464 -31.63 -131.61 51.52
N GLY A 465 -31.40 -130.60 52.38
CA GLY A 465 -31.91 -129.24 52.15
C GLY A 465 -30.99 -128.36 51.27
N ASN A 466 -29.68 -128.61 51.29
CA ASN A 466 -28.71 -127.74 50.62
C ASN A 466 -28.80 -127.79 49.07
N VAL A 467 -29.47 -128.80 48.49
CA VAL A 467 -29.64 -128.96 47.02
C VAL A 467 -30.61 -127.92 46.46
N GLU A 468 -31.65 -127.55 47.22
CA GLU A 468 -32.68 -126.61 46.78
C GLU A 468 -32.20 -125.16 46.91
N GLU A 469 -31.38 -124.86 47.93
CA GLU A 469 -30.87 -123.53 48.27
C GLU A 469 -29.78 -123.03 47.28
N GLU A 470 -28.88 -123.92 46.82
CA GLU A 470 -27.85 -123.57 45.82
C GLU A 470 -28.44 -123.18 44.45
N ASN A 471 -29.57 -123.79 44.06
CA ASN A 471 -30.21 -123.54 42.77
C ASN A 471 -30.78 -122.10 42.71
N SER A 472 -31.27 -121.59 43.85
CA SER A 472 -31.65 -120.17 43.99
C SER A 472 -30.44 -119.23 44.00
N ARG A 473 -29.30 -119.64 44.60
CA ARG A 473 -28.08 -118.81 44.64
C ARG A 473 -27.49 -118.58 43.25
N LEU A 474 -27.47 -119.61 42.40
CA LEU A 474 -26.98 -119.53 41.01
C LEU A 474 -27.84 -118.61 40.14
N ALA A 475 -29.17 -118.61 40.32
CA ALA A 475 -30.08 -117.72 39.59
C ALA A 475 -29.79 -116.23 39.88
N ASN A 476 -29.59 -115.88 41.16
CA ASN A 476 -29.28 -114.50 41.56
C ASN A 476 -27.89 -114.04 41.07
N MET A 477 -26.90 -114.94 41.08
CA MET A 477 -25.54 -114.67 40.57
C MET A 477 -25.56 -114.34 39.06
N LYS A 478 -26.41 -115.03 38.28
CA LYS A 478 -26.59 -114.75 36.85
C LYS A 478 -27.15 -113.34 36.60
N HIS A 479 -28.19 -112.97 37.35
CA HIS A 479 -28.88 -111.68 37.17
C HIS A 479 -27.94 -110.49 37.41
N SER A 480 -27.15 -110.53 38.49
CA SER A 480 -26.14 -109.51 38.81
C SER A 480 -25.05 -109.36 37.73
N LEU A 481 -24.69 -110.44 37.04
CA LEU A 481 -23.74 -110.39 35.93
C LEU A 481 -24.35 -109.74 34.68
N GLU A 482 -25.64 -109.97 34.42
CA GLU A 482 -26.36 -109.38 33.30
C GLU A 482 -26.56 -107.86 33.52
N GLU A 483 -26.92 -107.42 34.73
CA GLU A 483 -26.97 -106.00 35.11
C GLU A 483 -25.63 -105.28 34.90
N PHE A 484 -24.51 -105.92 35.30
CA PHE A 484 -23.18 -105.34 35.11
C PHE A 484 -22.80 -105.24 33.63
N TYR A 485 -23.13 -106.24 32.82
CA TYR A 485 -22.92 -106.20 31.37
C TYR A 485 -23.73 -105.09 30.70
N GLU A 486 -24.97 -104.88 31.11
CA GLU A 486 -25.84 -103.84 30.55
C GLU A 486 -25.35 -102.43 30.96
N GLN A 487 -24.93 -102.24 32.22
CA GLN A 487 -24.30 -101.00 32.69
C GLN A 487 -22.99 -100.67 31.94
N VAL A 488 -22.16 -101.67 31.62
CA VAL A 488 -20.97 -101.48 30.78
C VAL A 488 -21.36 -101.17 29.33
N GLY A 489 -22.44 -101.77 28.82
CA GLY A 489 -23.03 -101.45 27.52
C GLY A 489 -23.46 -99.98 27.39
N CYS A 490 -24.17 -99.46 28.39
CA CYS A 490 -24.52 -98.03 28.47
C CYS A 490 -23.27 -97.14 28.48
N ASN A 491 -22.29 -97.44 29.34
CA ASN A 491 -21.04 -96.67 29.41
C ASN A 491 -20.28 -96.64 28.07
N ILE A 492 -20.27 -97.75 27.31
CA ILE A 492 -19.67 -97.82 25.98
C ILE A 492 -20.47 -97.01 24.95
N LEU A 493 -21.81 -97.04 25.01
CA LEU A 493 -22.67 -96.24 24.13
C LEU A 493 -22.47 -94.74 24.35
N ASP A 494 -22.41 -94.30 25.60
CA ASP A 494 -22.15 -92.90 25.97
C ASP A 494 -20.78 -92.45 25.48
N LYS A 495 -19.71 -93.24 25.71
CA LYS A 495 -18.37 -92.92 25.19
C LYS A 495 -18.29 -92.97 23.67
N SER A 496 -19.10 -93.80 23.01
CA SER A 496 -19.25 -93.78 21.55
C SER A 496 -19.89 -92.47 21.06
N ASN A 497 -20.85 -91.93 21.81
CA ASN A 497 -21.51 -90.66 21.50
C ASN A 497 -20.61 -89.44 21.80
N ASP A 498 -19.85 -89.47 22.90
CA ASP A 498 -18.79 -88.49 23.18
C ASP A 498 -17.79 -88.42 22.02
N LEU A 499 -17.31 -89.57 21.54
CA LEU A 499 -16.35 -89.64 20.43
C LEU A 499 -16.95 -89.14 19.10
N LYS A 500 -18.25 -89.33 18.84
CA LYS A 500 -18.92 -88.74 17.66
C LYS A 500 -18.99 -87.21 17.79
N ASN A 501 -19.38 -86.71 18.97
CA ASN A 501 -19.46 -85.28 19.25
C ASN A 501 -18.07 -84.61 19.13
N LEU A 502 -17.03 -85.24 19.67
CA LEU A 502 -15.66 -84.73 19.57
C LEU A 502 -15.15 -84.72 18.11
N LYS A 503 -15.43 -85.76 17.32
CA LYS A 503 -15.10 -85.77 15.88
C LYS A 503 -15.83 -84.69 15.09
N GLU A 504 -17.10 -84.43 15.42
CA GLU A 504 -17.88 -83.35 14.80
C GLU A 504 -17.41 -81.95 15.24
N GLN A 505 -16.87 -81.81 16.45
CA GLN A 505 -16.19 -80.58 16.89
C GLN A 505 -14.85 -80.38 16.18
N ILE A 506 -14.05 -81.44 16.00
CA ILE A 506 -12.81 -81.40 15.21
C ILE A 506 -13.12 -80.97 13.77
N ARG A 507 -14.07 -81.62 13.09
CA ARG A 507 -14.51 -81.22 11.73
C ARG A 507 -14.89 -79.75 11.63
N LYS A 508 -15.60 -79.21 12.63
CA LYS A 508 -15.98 -77.79 12.71
C LYS A 508 -14.83 -76.83 13.02
N VAL A 509 -13.72 -77.31 13.57
CA VAL A 509 -12.49 -76.54 13.74
C VAL A 509 -11.67 -76.58 12.45
N ASP A 510 -11.56 -77.74 11.81
CA ASP A 510 -10.90 -77.91 10.51
C ASP A 510 -11.59 -77.04 9.43
N GLU A 511 -12.92 -77.10 9.31
CA GLU A 511 -13.71 -76.27 8.37
C GLU A 511 -13.59 -74.76 8.63
N ARG A 512 -13.27 -74.35 9.87
CA ARG A 512 -12.98 -72.95 10.20
C ARG A 512 -11.53 -72.57 9.89
N LEU A 513 -10.59 -73.49 10.09
CA LEU A 513 -9.19 -73.30 9.73
C LEU A 513 -9.05 -73.14 8.22
N ASP A 514 -9.72 -73.99 7.43
CA ASP A 514 -9.76 -73.89 5.98
C ASP A 514 -10.36 -72.56 5.49
N SER A 515 -11.47 -72.10 6.11
CA SER A 515 -12.07 -70.78 5.81
C SER A 515 -11.09 -69.64 6.09
N VAL A 516 -10.50 -69.60 7.28
CA VAL A 516 -9.53 -68.56 7.67
C VAL A 516 -8.26 -68.61 6.83
N MET A 517 -7.79 -69.79 6.42
CA MET A 517 -6.67 -69.93 5.48
C MET A 517 -7.02 -69.43 4.08
N GLN A 518 -8.25 -69.68 3.59
CA GLN A 518 -8.70 -69.15 2.30
C GLN A 518 -8.90 -67.63 2.35
N GLU A 519 -9.46 -67.10 3.44
CA GLU A 519 -9.62 -65.66 3.68
C GLU A 519 -8.25 -64.97 3.73
N SER A 520 -7.30 -65.49 4.52
CA SER A 520 -5.94 -64.95 4.61
C SER A 520 -5.17 -65.03 3.29
N ALA A 521 -5.39 -66.05 2.47
CA ALA A 521 -4.76 -66.17 1.15
C ALA A 521 -5.37 -65.20 0.12
N GLN A 522 -6.66 -64.89 0.23
CA GLN A 522 -7.29 -63.84 -0.57
C GLN A 522 -6.80 -62.45 -0.14
N GLU A 523 -6.69 -62.18 1.16
CA GLU A 523 -6.11 -60.94 1.67
C GLU A 523 -4.66 -60.75 1.18
N GLU A 524 -3.81 -61.79 1.28
CA GLU A 524 -2.42 -61.72 0.76
C GLU A 524 -2.39 -61.42 -0.76
N GLN A 525 -3.29 -62.03 -1.53
CA GLN A 525 -3.41 -61.77 -2.97
C GLN A 525 -3.91 -60.35 -3.26
N ASP A 526 -4.87 -59.82 -2.49
CA ASP A 526 -5.39 -58.47 -2.65
C ASP A 526 -4.32 -57.43 -2.30
N TRP A 527 -3.63 -57.60 -1.16
CA TRP A 527 -2.47 -56.78 -0.75
C TRP A 527 -1.34 -56.80 -1.80
N ALA A 528 -1.07 -57.95 -2.42
CA ALA A 528 -0.07 -58.05 -3.49
C ALA A 528 -0.48 -57.20 -4.72
N THR A 529 -1.76 -57.18 -5.09
CA THR A 529 -2.22 -56.31 -6.18
C THR A 529 -2.21 -54.83 -5.81
N GLU A 530 -2.57 -54.46 -4.57
CA GLU A 530 -2.47 -53.07 -4.12
C GLU A 530 -1.01 -52.59 -4.16
N MET A 531 -0.08 -53.39 -3.62
CA MET A 531 1.36 -53.11 -3.69
C MET A 531 1.86 -52.93 -5.12
N GLU A 532 1.43 -53.76 -6.08
CA GLU A 532 1.77 -53.56 -7.50
C GLU A 532 1.21 -52.23 -8.04
N THR A 533 -0.02 -51.84 -7.70
CA THR A 533 -0.57 -50.55 -8.16
C THR A 533 0.15 -49.35 -7.53
N VAL A 534 0.54 -49.44 -6.26
CA VAL A 534 1.30 -48.40 -5.53
C VAL A 534 2.72 -48.29 -6.07
N GLU A 535 3.39 -49.41 -6.38
CA GLU A 535 4.71 -49.43 -7.00
C GLU A 535 4.68 -48.84 -8.42
N ASN A 536 3.69 -49.19 -9.23
CA ASN A 536 3.45 -48.57 -10.53
C ASN A 536 3.19 -47.05 -10.41
N HIS A 537 2.41 -46.61 -9.42
CA HIS A 537 2.13 -45.19 -9.18
C HIS A 537 3.39 -44.42 -8.74
N ARG A 538 4.19 -45.00 -7.85
CA ARG A 538 5.51 -44.50 -7.43
C ARG A 538 6.43 -44.31 -8.62
N ASP A 539 6.47 -45.27 -9.54
CA ASP A 539 7.34 -45.20 -10.71
C ASP A 539 6.86 -44.19 -11.77
N ILE A 540 5.55 -43.97 -11.89
CA ILE A 540 4.99 -42.85 -12.67
C ILE A 540 5.36 -41.49 -12.05
N LEU A 541 5.23 -41.35 -10.73
CA LEU A 541 5.65 -40.15 -10.00
C LEU A 541 7.15 -39.89 -10.17
N LYS A 542 7.99 -40.92 -10.00
CA LYS A 542 9.45 -40.85 -10.18
C LYS A 542 9.81 -40.36 -11.58
N LYS A 543 9.18 -40.91 -12.63
CA LYS A 543 9.37 -40.47 -14.03
C LYS A 543 8.94 -39.01 -14.26
N LYS A 544 7.85 -38.55 -13.64
CA LYS A 544 7.44 -37.13 -13.69
C LYS A 544 8.43 -36.21 -12.99
N VAL A 545 8.94 -36.61 -11.81
CA VAL A 545 9.92 -35.83 -11.05
C VAL A 545 11.24 -35.74 -11.80
N THR A 546 11.74 -36.83 -12.39
CA THR A 546 12.96 -36.77 -13.22
C THR A 546 12.77 -35.90 -14.46
N TYR A 547 11.63 -36.01 -15.15
CA TYR A 547 11.34 -35.18 -16.33
C TYR A 547 11.29 -33.67 -15.97
N GLY A 548 10.59 -33.30 -14.90
CA GLY A 548 10.52 -31.91 -14.44
C GLY A 548 11.87 -31.37 -13.93
N TYR A 549 12.70 -32.23 -13.35
CA TYR A 549 14.08 -31.89 -12.98
C TYR A 549 14.96 -31.65 -14.24
N ASP A 550 14.91 -32.55 -15.22
CA ASP A 550 15.67 -32.43 -16.46
C ASP A 550 15.23 -31.18 -17.26
N GLU A 551 13.93 -30.88 -17.29
CA GLU A 551 13.40 -29.65 -17.88
C GLU A 551 13.91 -28.40 -17.14
N ALA A 552 13.84 -28.37 -15.80
CA ALA A 552 14.36 -27.26 -15.00
C ALA A 552 15.87 -27.05 -15.18
N VAL A 553 16.65 -28.13 -15.31
CA VAL A 553 18.09 -28.10 -15.61
C VAL A 553 18.35 -27.56 -17.03
N MET A 554 17.52 -27.93 -18.03
CA MET A 554 17.59 -27.34 -19.37
C MET A 554 17.25 -25.85 -19.37
N GLN A 555 16.20 -25.43 -18.67
CA GLN A 555 15.82 -24.02 -18.54
C GLN A 555 16.92 -23.20 -17.83
N LEU A 556 17.51 -23.72 -16.74
CA LEU A 556 18.64 -23.12 -16.05
C LEU A 556 19.86 -22.97 -16.97
N LYS A 557 20.19 -24.01 -17.75
CA LYS A 557 21.32 -23.98 -18.69
C LYS A 557 21.10 -22.96 -19.83
N ALA A 558 19.86 -22.85 -20.34
CA ALA A 558 19.51 -21.83 -21.32
C ALA A 558 19.62 -20.41 -20.73
N ALA A 559 19.13 -20.20 -19.50
CA ALA A 559 19.24 -18.91 -18.80
C ALA A 559 20.71 -18.53 -18.53
N GLN A 560 21.57 -19.49 -18.16
CA GLN A 560 23.02 -19.29 -18.02
C GLN A 560 23.69 -18.89 -19.34
N GLN A 561 23.29 -19.49 -20.46
CA GLN A 561 23.79 -19.12 -21.79
C GLN A 561 23.35 -17.71 -22.19
N GLN A 562 22.08 -17.34 -21.97
CA GLN A 562 21.57 -15.99 -22.21
C GLN A 562 22.31 -14.95 -21.35
N TYR A 563 22.50 -15.22 -20.06
CA TYR A 563 23.30 -14.37 -19.17
C TYR A 563 24.74 -14.20 -19.67
N HIS A 564 25.39 -15.25 -20.17
CA HIS A 564 26.76 -15.17 -20.68
C HIS A 564 26.85 -14.36 -21.98
N LEU A 565 25.86 -14.46 -22.87
CA LEU A 565 25.76 -13.63 -24.07
C LEU A 565 25.59 -12.16 -23.73
N VAL A 566 24.64 -11.81 -22.87
CA VAL A 566 24.43 -10.42 -22.41
C VAL A 566 25.67 -9.87 -21.70
N LEU A 567 26.34 -10.69 -20.86
CA LEU A 567 27.59 -10.30 -20.20
C LEU A 567 28.72 -10.04 -21.22
N GLN A 568 28.80 -10.80 -22.30
CA GLN A 568 29.76 -10.57 -23.39
C GLN A 568 29.43 -9.29 -24.18
N GLU A 569 28.16 -9.07 -24.51
CA GLU A 569 27.66 -7.88 -25.21
C GLU A 569 27.93 -6.60 -24.38
N THR A 570 27.51 -6.56 -23.11
CA THR A 570 27.80 -5.44 -22.19
C THR A 570 29.30 -5.26 -21.90
N ASN A 571 30.14 -6.28 -22.09
CA ASN A 571 31.60 -6.11 -22.05
C ASN A 571 32.12 -5.43 -23.32
N GLU A 572 31.60 -5.77 -24.49
CA GLU A 572 32.04 -5.18 -25.76
C GLU A 572 31.47 -3.77 -25.97
N GLU A 573 30.25 -3.48 -25.53
CA GLU A 573 29.74 -2.11 -25.39
C GLU A 573 30.65 -1.27 -24.48
N ARG A 574 31.08 -1.81 -23.33
CA ARG A 574 32.03 -1.10 -22.46
C ARG A 574 33.40 -0.89 -23.11
N ARG A 575 33.89 -1.84 -23.93
CA ARG A 575 35.13 -1.65 -24.71
C ARG A 575 34.97 -0.58 -25.78
N THR A 576 33.90 -0.60 -26.56
CA THR A 576 33.65 0.40 -27.61
C THR A 576 33.46 1.79 -27.03
N VAL A 577 32.70 1.94 -25.93
CA VAL A 577 32.58 3.21 -25.20
C VAL A 577 33.94 3.68 -24.66
N ALA A 578 34.73 2.80 -24.04
CA ALA A 578 36.06 3.15 -23.53
C ALA A 578 37.04 3.55 -24.65
N ASN A 579 37.05 2.84 -25.78
CA ASN A 579 37.86 3.15 -26.95
C ASN A 579 37.45 4.48 -27.59
N ASN A 580 36.14 4.75 -27.69
CA ASN A 580 35.62 6.03 -28.17
C ASN A 580 36.03 7.18 -27.24
N LEU A 581 35.94 6.98 -25.92
CA LEU A 581 36.36 7.97 -24.92
C LEU A 581 37.86 8.25 -24.99
N ALA A 582 38.69 7.20 -25.13
CA ALA A 582 40.13 7.32 -25.30
C ALA A 582 40.51 8.02 -26.63
N SER A 583 39.77 7.74 -27.72
CA SER A 583 39.92 8.43 -29.00
C SER A 583 39.63 9.92 -28.88
N VAL A 584 38.50 10.29 -28.24
CA VAL A 584 38.13 11.69 -27.98
C VAL A 584 39.18 12.40 -27.11
N PHE A 585 39.65 11.78 -26.02
CA PHE A 585 40.73 12.34 -25.21
C PHE A 585 42.04 12.50 -25.98
N THR A 586 42.40 11.54 -26.85
CA THR A 586 43.59 11.63 -27.70
C THR A 586 43.46 12.77 -28.72
N THR A 587 42.28 12.93 -29.33
CA THR A 587 42.00 14.06 -30.25
C THR A 587 42.07 15.40 -29.52
N ALA A 588 41.49 15.50 -28.32
CA ALA A 588 41.54 16.71 -27.50
C ALA A 588 42.98 17.05 -27.05
N ALA A 589 43.76 16.06 -26.61
CA ALA A 589 45.16 16.26 -26.24
C ALA A 589 46.04 16.66 -27.43
N ASN A 590 45.82 16.06 -28.61
CA ASN A 590 46.50 16.47 -29.84
C ASN A 590 46.13 17.91 -30.24
N HIS A 591 44.86 18.30 -30.14
CA HIS A 591 44.42 19.67 -30.40
C HIS A 591 45.03 20.66 -29.40
N LEU A 592 45.06 20.29 -28.11
CA LEU A 592 45.69 21.09 -27.06
C LEU A 592 47.18 21.31 -27.38
N SER A 593 47.94 20.25 -27.66
CA SER A 593 49.36 20.34 -27.99
C SER A 593 49.64 21.17 -29.26
N VAL A 594 48.78 21.07 -30.28
CA VAL A 594 48.85 21.95 -31.47
C VAL A 594 48.54 23.41 -31.12
N THR A 595 47.62 23.66 -30.19
CA THR A 595 47.24 25.01 -29.73
C THR A 595 48.34 25.63 -28.87
N GLU A 596 48.88 24.88 -27.91
CA GLU A 596 50.03 25.25 -27.08
C GLU A 596 51.23 25.62 -27.97
N LYS A 597 51.58 24.74 -28.92
CA LYS A 597 52.65 25.04 -29.88
C LYS A 597 52.35 26.27 -30.73
N CYS A 598 51.12 26.46 -31.19
CA CYS A 598 50.76 27.65 -31.98
C CYS A 598 50.87 28.94 -31.14
N MET A 599 50.50 28.90 -29.86
CA MET A 599 50.73 30.02 -28.93
C MET A 599 52.21 30.24 -28.62
N GLU A 600 53.03 29.19 -28.54
CA GLU A 600 54.48 29.30 -28.33
C GLU A 600 55.20 29.84 -29.58
N ASP A 601 54.85 29.37 -30.78
CA ASP A 601 55.31 29.93 -32.06
C ASP A 601 54.89 31.41 -32.21
N LEU A 602 53.68 31.78 -31.75
CA LEU A 602 53.22 33.18 -31.66
C LEU A 602 54.01 34.00 -30.64
N LEU A 603 54.27 33.47 -29.43
CA LEU A 603 55.07 34.14 -28.40
C LEU A 603 56.50 34.39 -28.88
N ILE A 604 57.13 33.39 -29.52
CA ILE A 604 58.45 33.53 -30.16
C ILE A 604 58.40 34.56 -31.29
N GLY A 605 57.31 34.61 -32.05
CA GLY A 605 57.07 35.63 -33.09
C GLY A 605 56.99 37.05 -32.52
N VAL A 606 56.14 37.27 -31.51
CA VAL A 606 55.98 38.54 -30.80
C VAL A 606 57.29 38.95 -30.13
N GLN A 607 57.96 38.05 -29.41
CA GLN A 607 59.22 38.33 -28.74
C GLN A 607 60.32 38.72 -29.74
N ARG A 608 60.37 38.09 -30.92
CA ARG A 608 61.29 38.47 -32.01
C ARG A 608 60.97 39.84 -32.60
N VAL A 609 59.68 40.19 -32.73
CA VAL A 609 59.26 41.55 -33.16
C VAL A 609 59.63 42.58 -32.10
N CYS A 610 59.39 42.31 -30.82
CA CYS A 610 59.77 43.19 -29.70
C CYS A 610 61.29 43.37 -29.61
N SER A 611 62.08 42.30 -29.67
CA SER A 611 63.55 42.40 -29.71
C SER A 611 64.04 43.20 -30.91
N LYS A 612 63.45 43.01 -32.09
CA LYS A 612 63.82 43.78 -33.29
C LYS A 612 63.42 45.26 -33.18
N ALA A 613 62.28 45.57 -32.57
CA ALA A 613 61.89 46.95 -32.28
C ALA A 613 62.86 47.60 -31.28
N VAL A 614 63.24 46.90 -30.22
CA VAL A 614 64.26 47.37 -29.26
C VAL A 614 65.63 47.56 -29.92
N GLU A 615 66.06 46.67 -30.83
CA GLU A 615 67.29 46.85 -31.62
C GLU A 615 67.21 48.07 -32.56
N GLU A 616 66.04 48.33 -33.15
CA GLU A 616 65.81 49.49 -34.03
C GLU A 616 65.73 50.81 -33.25
N ASP A 617 65.13 50.80 -32.05
CA ASP A 617 65.08 51.92 -31.11
C ASP A 617 66.46 52.19 -30.49
N ASP A 618 67.21 51.18 -30.04
CA ASP A 618 68.60 51.34 -29.57
C ASP A 618 69.49 51.89 -30.69
N ALA A 619 69.33 51.43 -31.94
CA ALA A 619 70.05 51.98 -33.09
C ALA A 619 69.63 53.43 -33.42
N ALA A 620 68.39 53.82 -33.14
CA ALA A 620 67.92 55.21 -33.26
C ALA A 620 68.48 56.10 -32.14
N ILE A 621 68.49 55.61 -30.89
CA ILE A 621 69.11 56.26 -29.72
C ILE A 621 70.61 56.42 -29.93
N GLN A 622 71.30 55.41 -30.47
CA GLN A 622 72.73 55.46 -30.76
C GLN A 622 73.05 56.50 -31.85
N LYS A 623 72.24 56.58 -32.92
CA LYS A 623 72.32 57.66 -33.92
C LYS A 623 72.04 59.04 -33.33
N LEU A 624 71.03 59.18 -32.48
CA LEU A 624 70.74 60.44 -31.77
C LEU A 624 71.91 60.84 -30.85
N GLY A 625 72.53 59.87 -30.17
CA GLY A 625 73.73 60.07 -29.36
C GLY A 625 74.93 60.54 -30.19
N ASP A 626 75.15 59.99 -31.38
CA ASP A 626 76.25 60.40 -32.26
C ASP A 626 75.99 61.75 -32.94
N VAL A 627 74.73 62.05 -33.30
CA VAL A 627 74.31 63.40 -33.74
C VAL A 627 74.49 64.41 -32.60
N SER A 628 74.14 64.06 -31.37
CA SER A 628 74.36 64.92 -30.18
C SER A 628 75.84 65.20 -29.95
N LYS A 629 76.70 64.16 -29.98
CA LYS A 629 78.17 64.31 -29.91
C LYS A 629 78.70 65.25 -31.01
N SER A 630 78.16 65.14 -32.23
CA SER A 630 78.55 66.00 -33.36
C SER A 630 78.18 67.48 -33.16
N PHE A 631 77.16 67.77 -32.35
CA PHE A 631 76.76 69.14 -31.98
C PHE A 631 77.59 69.72 -30.82
N THR A 632 78.09 68.89 -29.90
CA THR A 632 78.95 69.33 -28.79
C THR A 632 80.43 69.50 -29.16
N ALA A 633 80.83 69.15 -30.39
CA ALA A 633 82.20 69.26 -30.88
C ALA A 633 82.42 70.54 -31.72
N ARG A 634 82.01 71.69 -31.19
CA ARG A 634 81.97 72.98 -31.91
C ARG A 634 82.49 74.15 -31.09
#